data_AF-A0AAJ1QDJ0-F1
#
_entry.id   AF-A0AAJ1QDJ0-F1
#
_cell.length_a   1.000
_cell.length_b   1.000
_cell.length_c   1.000
_cell.angle_alpha   90.00
_cell.angle_beta   90.00
_cell.angle_gamma   90.00
#
_symmetry.space_group_name_H-M   'P 1'
#
loop_
_entity.id
_entity.type
_entity.pdbx_description
1 polymer ?
#
loop_
_entity_poly.entity_id
_entity_poly.type
_entity_poly.pdbx_seq_one_letter_code
_entity_poly.pdbx_strand_id
1 'polypeptide(L)'
;MKTPFIKVINVIGNKHAKVTIIENQTVIEKRIILKDELISALRNQNDAQINTQINSGKYLKNTFLEVGNQKDYLRYFCSPIFYSDKIFDIIDVLDFRYLNMNLEKKSEPTFSLELENFLIEKRNLEINNSFDFFVRLYQHIESKKQFIEHHPRLGNIKTRFELKIRDLVDDLIYFKSKVILITEMAGQGKTNFLCDFVENFLLKKNVLNVFLTGIEIKSDDIRQSIIKRIFPDDGNITFSDILDVAEKICKEKNEFFVIIIDGINENYNTKIFSNSLELFISDMQKYEFVKIVLSCRSEYYKDNFVNLENSTFSNALTVIDSLMKRNLDGKILEKFFNNYIDHFNISYRYINEDVKGQLLSNFLLFRIFCETYENNDLDVIDNIYKEELFNNYYLKKTTEINNRLNNSNGSNLISSIDIKNFIKKAVKKMIEKKQYTNIVLDEILDSRDDKELYVRFLDENILIKRDLIEYGNSIFGSSEVVNFTFDEFRDFLISDFLINDVFVNSKEDFTNFLLNEVKKDSPLMEGCSTFLFYKSRKTTDADLKSIISAQIWFKDVFAKCIFNIKDDDISEEDKNTLKELLSDVSIQKKKIILNLINNGNVKNLNIDFLFDSLLDMNEDEYRLNFSENFGTSSYRYNKIDQDDILSFLTEKLYSGWVNTENRHKLFELLIYMFLNDRNYAVKELFEKYYFQNIEIATLKLRKVMNAKNEVLKNEINKFIQRYGISL
;
A
#
# COMPACT_ATOMS: atom_id res chain seq x y z
N MET A 1 30.64 -55.44 7.06
CA MET A 1 29.46 -55.00 7.86
C MET A 1 28.25 -55.81 7.39
N LYS A 2 27.53 -56.46 8.31
CA LYS A 2 26.36 -57.29 7.99
C LYS A 2 25.24 -56.39 7.45
N THR A 3 24.69 -56.75 6.30
CA THR A 3 23.44 -56.19 5.74
C THR A 3 22.29 -56.42 6.73
N PRO A 4 21.50 -55.41 7.09
CA PRO A 4 20.36 -55.60 7.98
C PRO A 4 19.28 -56.46 7.29
N PHE A 5 18.78 -57.47 8.01
CA PHE A 5 17.67 -58.32 7.57
C PHE A 5 16.36 -57.56 7.74
N ILE A 6 15.83 -56.96 6.67
CA ILE A 6 14.50 -56.32 6.68
C ILE A 6 13.45 -57.39 6.39
N LYS A 7 12.53 -57.65 7.34
CA LYS A 7 11.39 -58.56 7.17
C LYS A 7 10.09 -57.76 7.30
N VAL A 8 9.35 -57.61 6.20
CA VAL A 8 8.02 -56.97 6.16
C VAL A 8 6.97 -58.00 6.57
N ILE A 9 6.24 -57.77 7.67
CA ILE A 9 5.41 -58.82 8.31
C ILE A 9 3.89 -58.66 8.06
N ASN A 10 3.37 -57.47 7.74
CA ASN A 10 1.96 -57.31 7.34
C ASN A 10 1.70 -55.94 6.72
N VAL A 11 0.81 -55.87 5.73
CA VAL A 11 0.15 -54.64 5.27
C VAL A 11 -1.33 -54.80 5.59
N ILE A 12 -1.79 -54.17 6.68
CA ILE A 12 -3.21 -54.21 7.05
C ILE A 12 -3.94 -53.16 6.23
N GLY A 13 -4.84 -53.61 5.33
CA GLY A 13 -5.64 -52.74 4.49
C GLY A 13 -6.76 -52.04 5.28
N ASN A 14 -6.51 -50.79 5.68
CA ASN A 14 -7.47 -49.67 5.80
C ASN A 14 -6.85 -48.54 6.65
N LYS A 15 -6.88 -47.29 6.15
CA LYS A 15 -6.55 -45.96 6.76
C LYS A 15 -5.30 -45.82 7.66
N HIS A 16 -4.64 -46.89 8.05
CA HIS A 16 -3.48 -46.98 8.95
C HIS A 16 -2.59 -48.12 8.48
N ALA A 17 -2.08 -48.06 7.24
CA ALA A 17 -1.13 -49.04 6.75
C ALA A 17 0.20 -48.88 7.53
N LYS A 18 0.45 -49.78 8.48
CA LYS A 18 1.70 -49.85 9.24
C LYS A 18 2.58 -50.96 8.66
N VAL A 19 3.86 -50.66 8.46
CA VAL A 19 4.88 -51.67 8.13
C VAL A 19 5.72 -51.90 9.38
N THR A 20 5.72 -53.15 9.84
CA THR A 20 6.64 -53.58 10.89
C THR A 20 7.99 -53.92 10.28
N ILE A 21 9.03 -53.17 10.64
CA ILE A 21 10.42 -53.41 10.25
C ILE A 21 11.17 -53.92 11.49
N ILE A 22 11.90 -55.02 11.36
CA ILE A 22 12.79 -55.52 12.42
C ILE A 22 14.23 -55.12 12.06
N GLU A 23 14.78 -54.12 12.76
CA GLU A 23 16.19 -53.75 12.66
C GLU A 23 16.89 -54.05 13.98
N ASN A 24 17.95 -54.88 13.95
CA ASN A 24 18.78 -55.20 15.12
C ASN A 24 17.98 -55.65 16.38
N GLN A 25 16.98 -56.52 16.20
CA GLN A 25 16.05 -56.99 17.25
C GLN A 25 15.08 -55.94 17.81
N THR A 26 15.03 -54.74 17.22
CA THR A 26 14.05 -53.69 17.53
C THR A 26 12.91 -53.72 16.52
N VAL A 27 11.67 -53.71 17.00
CA VAL A 27 10.46 -53.62 16.17
C VAL A 27 10.14 -52.15 15.94
N ILE A 28 10.24 -51.67 14.70
CA ILE A 28 9.87 -50.31 14.30
C ILE A 28 8.58 -50.40 13.48
N GLU A 29 7.50 -49.80 13.98
CA GLU A 29 6.28 -49.59 13.20
C GLU A 29 6.42 -48.31 12.39
N LYS A 30 6.46 -48.40 11.06
CA LYS A 30 6.50 -47.24 10.16
C LYS A 30 5.12 -47.02 9.54
N ARG A 31 4.52 -45.82 9.69
CA ARG A 31 3.26 -45.48 9.03
C ARG A 31 3.50 -45.18 7.56
N ILE A 32 2.66 -45.73 6.68
CA ILE A 32 2.61 -45.36 5.26
C ILE A 32 1.53 -44.30 5.07
N ILE A 33 1.88 -43.21 4.39
CA ILE A 33 0.94 -42.20 3.91
C ILE A 33 0.48 -42.59 2.50
N LEU A 34 -0.83 -42.66 2.27
CA LEU A 34 -1.36 -42.88 0.92
C LEU A 34 -1.35 -41.57 0.11
N LYS A 35 -1.29 -41.65 -1.22
CA LYS A 35 -1.27 -40.45 -2.07
C LYS A 35 -2.49 -39.57 -1.86
N ASP A 36 -3.68 -40.16 -1.90
CA ASP A 36 -4.95 -39.45 -1.71
C ASP A 36 -5.09 -38.87 -0.30
N GLU A 37 -4.49 -39.55 0.69
CA GLU A 37 -4.43 -39.07 2.07
C GLU A 37 -3.56 -37.80 2.16
N LEU A 38 -2.36 -37.80 1.58
CA LEU A 38 -1.50 -36.62 1.57
C LEU A 38 -2.14 -35.45 0.81
N ILE A 39 -2.73 -35.70 -0.38
CA ILE A 39 -3.41 -34.68 -1.18
C ILE A 39 -4.56 -34.06 -0.37
N SER A 40 -5.39 -34.89 0.27
CA SER A 40 -6.52 -34.42 1.08
C SER A 40 -6.07 -33.65 2.31
N ALA A 41 -5.04 -34.12 3.01
CA ALA A 41 -4.49 -33.46 4.20
C ALA A 41 -3.92 -32.07 3.86
N LEU A 42 -3.13 -31.96 2.79
CA LEU A 42 -2.61 -30.68 2.31
C LEU A 42 -3.73 -29.74 1.88
N ARG A 43 -4.73 -30.22 1.15
CA ARG A 43 -5.87 -29.38 0.74
C ARG A 43 -6.62 -28.83 1.95
N ASN A 44 -6.95 -29.69 2.92
CA ASN A 44 -7.60 -29.26 4.17
C ASN A 44 -6.76 -28.25 4.95
N GLN A 45 -5.44 -28.45 5.00
CA GLN A 45 -4.51 -27.52 5.66
C GLN A 45 -4.54 -26.14 4.98
N ASN A 46 -4.46 -26.08 3.66
CA ASN A 46 -4.52 -24.82 2.92
C ASN A 46 -5.88 -24.13 3.05
N ASP A 47 -6.99 -24.86 2.94
CA ASP A 47 -8.33 -24.30 3.10
C ASP A 47 -8.52 -23.72 4.51
N ALA A 48 -8.04 -24.43 5.55
CA ALA A 48 -8.04 -23.94 6.93
C ALA A 48 -7.16 -22.68 7.08
N GLN A 49 -6.00 -22.65 6.43
CA GLN A 49 -5.11 -21.51 6.47
C GLN A 49 -5.72 -20.28 5.80
N ILE A 50 -6.27 -20.44 4.60
CA ILE A 50 -6.96 -19.35 3.88
C ILE A 50 -8.13 -18.82 4.71
N ASN A 51 -8.95 -19.71 5.29
CA ASN A 51 -10.05 -19.29 6.17
C ASN A 51 -9.56 -18.51 7.40
N THR A 52 -8.42 -18.92 7.98
CA THR A 52 -7.80 -18.18 9.09
C THR A 52 -7.39 -16.77 8.66
N GLN A 53 -6.83 -16.60 7.45
CA GLN A 53 -6.44 -15.28 6.92
C GLN A 53 -7.64 -14.40 6.54
N ILE A 54 -8.76 -14.99 6.10
CA ILE A 54 -10.02 -14.26 5.88
C ILE A 54 -10.56 -13.76 7.22
N ASN A 55 -10.64 -14.64 8.22
CA ASN A 55 -11.22 -14.31 9.53
C ASN A 55 -10.41 -13.26 10.28
N SER A 56 -9.08 -13.24 10.10
CA SER A 56 -8.21 -12.18 10.63
C SER A 56 -8.29 -10.86 9.86
N GLY A 57 -8.93 -10.83 8.68
CA GLY A 57 -8.96 -9.67 7.79
C GLY A 57 -7.63 -9.43 7.06
N LYS A 58 -6.66 -10.34 7.14
CA LYS A 58 -5.39 -10.23 6.39
C LYS A 58 -5.58 -10.55 4.90
N TYR A 59 -6.52 -11.44 4.58
CA TYR A 59 -6.92 -11.75 3.20
C TYR A 59 -8.30 -11.19 2.87
N LEU A 60 -8.33 -10.16 2.02
CA LEU A 60 -9.54 -9.50 1.55
C LEU A 60 -9.94 -10.09 0.20
N LYS A 61 -10.77 -11.14 0.22
CA LYS A 61 -11.21 -11.84 -1.00
C LYS A 61 -11.75 -10.90 -2.07
N ASN A 62 -11.38 -11.16 -3.32
CA ASN A 62 -11.80 -10.43 -4.52
C ASN A 62 -11.34 -8.96 -4.61
N THR A 63 -10.60 -8.46 -3.63
CA THR A 63 -10.04 -7.09 -3.68
C THR A 63 -8.74 -7.01 -4.49
N PHE A 64 -7.99 -8.13 -4.56
CA PHE A 64 -6.73 -8.18 -5.29
C PHE A 64 -6.95 -8.05 -6.79
N LEU A 65 -6.17 -7.16 -7.43
CA LEU A 65 -6.10 -7.06 -8.87
C LEU A 65 -4.74 -7.54 -9.38
N GLU A 66 -4.76 -8.39 -10.40
CA GLU A 66 -3.55 -8.80 -11.09
C GLU A 66 -3.00 -7.64 -11.92
N VAL A 67 -2.12 -6.85 -11.31
CA VAL A 67 -1.49 -5.70 -11.94
C VAL A 67 -0.02 -6.02 -12.20
N GLY A 68 0.35 -6.22 -13.46
CA GLY A 68 1.71 -6.56 -13.86
C GLY A 68 1.99 -8.07 -13.88
N ASN A 69 3.27 -8.42 -13.78
CA ASN A 69 3.78 -9.76 -14.07
C ASN A 69 4.08 -10.58 -12.80
N GLN A 70 3.89 -10.03 -11.60
CA GLN A 70 4.32 -10.68 -10.36
C GLN A 70 3.63 -12.01 -10.09
N LYS A 71 2.34 -12.13 -10.42
CA LYS A 71 1.66 -13.43 -10.39
C LYS A 71 2.13 -14.36 -11.49
N ASP A 72 2.43 -13.83 -12.68
CA ASP A 72 3.02 -14.62 -13.76
C ASP A 72 4.38 -15.19 -13.36
N TYR A 73 5.21 -14.41 -12.65
CA TYR A 73 6.48 -14.88 -12.09
C TYR A 73 6.30 -16.06 -11.13
N LEU A 74 5.33 -15.99 -10.21
CA LEU A 74 5.03 -17.13 -9.33
C LEU A 74 4.44 -18.33 -10.11
N ARG A 75 3.63 -18.09 -11.15
CA ARG A 75 3.10 -19.15 -12.03
C ARG A 75 4.23 -19.88 -12.76
N TYR A 76 5.19 -19.13 -13.32
CA TYR A 76 6.38 -19.66 -13.97
C TYR A 76 7.23 -20.48 -13.01
N PHE A 77 7.40 -19.98 -11.78
CA PHE A 77 8.17 -20.68 -10.75
C PHE A 77 7.52 -21.97 -10.24
N CYS A 78 6.20 -21.96 -10.00
CA CYS A 78 5.47 -23.09 -9.44
C CYS A 78 5.14 -24.17 -10.48
N SER A 79 4.97 -23.79 -11.76
CA SER A 79 4.63 -24.72 -12.85
C SER A 79 5.46 -24.46 -14.13
N PRO A 80 6.81 -24.48 -14.05
CA PRO A 80 7.68 -24.11 -15.17
C PRO A 80 7.55 -25.05 -16.37
N ILE A 81 7.29 -26.35 -16.16
CA ILE A 81 7.09 -27.31 -17.26
C ILE A 81 5.85 -26.94 -18.07
N PHE A 82 4.73 -26.67 -17.38
CA PHE A 82 3.47 -26.24 -18.03
C PHE A 82 3.61 -24.91 -18.76
N TYR A 83 4.28 -23.91 -18.17
CA TYR A 83 4.46 -22.60 -18.78
C TYR A 83 5.60 -22.53 -19.80
N SER A 84 6.34 -23.62 -20.02
CA SER A 84 7.37 -23.68 -21.05
C SER A 84 6.78 -23.50 -22.45
N ASP A 85 5.54 -23.91 -22.69
CA ASP A 85 4.81 -23.66 -23.95
C ASP A 85 4.66 -22.17 -24.23
N LYS A 86 4.15 -21.41 -23.26
CA LYS A 86 4.02 -19.96 -23.37
C LYS A 86 5.35 -19.27 -23.72
N ILE A 87 6.46 -19.70 -23.10
CA ILE A 87 7.78 -19.11 -23.36
C ILE A 87 8.24 -19.33 -24.81
N PHE A 88 8.07 -20.55 -25.33
CA PHE A 88 8.44 -20.84 -26.71
C PHE A 88 7.49 -20.18 -27.72
N ASP A 89 6.21 -20.05 -27.40
CA ASP A 89 5.26 -19.28 -28.23
C ASP A 89 5.66 -17.80 -28.34
N ILE A 90 6.14 -17.21 -27.24
CA ILE A 90 6.67 -15.83 -27.23
C ILE A 90 7.92 -15.73 -28.10
N ILE A 91 8.84 -16.69 -27.98
CA ILE A 91 10.07 -16.76 -28.77
C ILE A 91 9.76 -16.84 -30.26
N ASP A 92 8.80 -17.68 -30.65
CA ASP A 92 8.47 -17.97 -32.05
C ASP A 92 7.96 -16.73 -32.82
N VAL A 93 7.40 -15.75 -32.11
CA VAL A 93 6.92 -14.49 -32.71
C VAL A 93 7.96 -13.37 -32.71
N LEU A 94 9.16 -13.59 -32.17
CA LEU A 94 10.22 -12.58 -32.14
C LEU A 94 10.83 -12.36 -33.54
N ASP A 95 10.57 -11.18 -34.12
CA ASP A 95 11.09 -10.83 -35.45
C ASP A 95 12.47 -10.14 -35.39
N PHE A 96 13.49 -10.79 -35.94
CA PHE A 96 14.86 -10.26 -36.09
C PHE A 96 15.25 -9.94 -37.54
N ARG A 97 14.34 -9.99 -38.52
CA ARG A 97 14.66 -9.75 -39.94
C ARG A 97 15.29 -8.38 -40.17
N TYR A 98 14.75 -7.34 -39.54
CA TYR A 98 15.32 -5.99 -39.66
C TYR A 98 16.71 -5.87 -39.00
N LEU A 99 16.99 -6.63 -37.94
CA LEU A 99 18.33 -6.72 -37.37
C LEU A 99 19.30 -7.38 -38.37
N ASN A 100 18.89 -8.51 -38.95
CA ASN A 100 19.70 -9.26 -39.91
C ASN A 100 19.99 -8.46 -41.18
N MET A 101 19.00 -7.73 -41.73
CA MET A 101 19.24 -6.79 -42.84
C MET A 101 20.31 -5.74 -42.52
N ASN A 102 20.39 -5.29 -41.27
CA ASN A 102 21.39 -4.30 -40.84
C ASN A 102 22.77 -4.93 -40.62
N LEU A 103 22.83 -6.16 -40.13
CA LEU A 103 24.08 -6.93 -39.98
C LEU A 103 24.66 -7.27 -41.36
N GLU A 104 23.84 -7.74 -42.29
CA GLU A 104 24.24 -8.04 -43.68
C GLU A 104 24.81 -6.82 -44.41
N LYS A 105 24.15 -5.65 -44.30
CA LYS A 105 24.67 -4.39 -44.86
C LYS A 105 26.05 -3.99 -44.32
N LYS A 106 26.42 -4.49 -43.15
CA LYS A 106 27.69 -4.24 -42.46
C LYS A 106 28.67 -5.41 -42.62
N SER A 107 28.35 -6.38 -43.46
CA SER A 107 29.11 -7.62 -43.67
C SER A 107 29.35 -8.42 -42.38
N GLU A 108 28.38 -8.40 -41.47
CA GLU A 108 28.37 -9.15 -40.22
C GLU A 108 27.47 -10.39 -40.32
N PRO A 109 27.74 -11.46 -39.54
CA PRO A 109 26.88 -12.65 -39.52
C PRO A 109 25.47 -12.32 -39.03
N THR A 110 24.48 -13.03 -39.59
CA THR A 110 23.08 -12.88 -39.17
C THR A 110 22.86 -13.40 -37.76
N PHE A 111 21.97 -12.73 -37.03
CA PHE A 111 21.53 -13.14 -35.70
C PHE A 111 20.42 -14.19 -35.77
N SER A 112 20.54 -15.22 -34.93
CA SER A 112 19.51 -16.21 -34.64
C SER A 112 19.56 -16.59 -33.16
N LEU A 113 18.40 -16.95 -32.61
CA LEU A 113 18.30 -17.46 -31.24
C LEU A 113 18.83 -18.88 -31.09
N GLU A 114 18.93 -19.70 -32.16
CA GLU A 114 19.48 -21.08 -32.12
C GLU A 114 18.83 -21.95 -31.03
N LEU A 115 17.57 -22.34 -31.23
CA LEU A 115 16.74 -23.01 -30.21
C LEU A 115 16.31 -24.43 -30.57
N GLU A 116 16.80 -24.98 -31.69
CA GLU A 116 16.39 -26.28 -32.21
C GLU A 116 16.62 -27.42 -31.20
N ASN A 117 17.77 -27.41 -30.51
CA ASN A 117 18.08 -28.40 -29.49
C ASN A 117 17.16 -28.27 -28.26
N PHE A 118 16.89 -27.05 -27.81
CA PHE A 118 15.99 -26.80 -26.68
C PHE A 118 14.54 -27.25 -27.00
N LEU A 119 14.08 -27.06 -28.24
CA LEU A 119 12.78 -27.54 -28.71
C LEU A 119 12.67 -29.07 -28.68
N ILE A 120 13.76 -29.78 -29.00
CA ILE A 120 13.80 -31.25 -28.95
C ILE A 120 13.79 -31.72 -27.49
N GLU A 121 14.64 -31.15 -26.64
CA GLU A 121 14.75 -31.50 -25.23
C GLU A 121 13.45 -31.23 -24.48
N LYS A 122 12.78 -30.11 -24.76
CA LYS A 122 11.49 -29.73 -24.17
C LYS A 122 10.41 -30.80 -24.32
N ARG A 123 10.42 -31.58 -25.41
CA ARG A 123 9.42 -32.65 -25.63
C ARG A 123 9.47 -33.75 -24.57
N ASN A 124 10.61 -33.91 -23.90
CA ASN A 124 10.83 -34.87 -22.83
C ASN A 124 11.14 -34.16 -21.50
N LEU A 125 10.60 -32.95 -21.32
CA LEU A 125 10.79 -32.18 -20.11
C LEU A 125 10.00 -32.79 -18.96
N GLU A 126 10.72 -33.19 -17.92
CA GLU A 126 10.20 -33.78 -16.69
C GLU A 126 10.80 -33.04 -15.50
N ILE A 127 10.29 -33.29 -14.30
CA ILE A 127 10.78 -32.60 -13.10
C ILE A 127 12.30 -32.76 -12.93
N ASN A 128 12.81 -33.97 -13.11
CA ASN A 128 14.22 -34.30 -12.83
C ASN A 128 15.22 -33.60 -13.76
N ASN A 129 14.80 -33.19 -14.98
CA ASN A 129 15.66 -32.50 -15.94
C ASN A 129 15.27 -31.02 -16.14
N SER A 130 14.12 -30.58 -15.60
CA SER A 130 13.59 -29.25 -15.82
C SER A 130 14.50 -28.14 -15.31
N PHE A 131 15.09 -28.29 -14.12
CA PHE A 131 15.96 -27.26 -13.54
C PHE A 131 17.19 -26.99 -14.42
N ASP A 132 17.93 -28.04 -14.79
CA ASP A 132 19.09 -27.91 -15.70
C ASP A 132 18.70 -27.33 -17.06
N PHE A 133 17.58 -27.80 -17.62
CA PHE A 133 17.05 -27.29 -18.88
C PHE A 133 16.82 -25.77 -18.83
N PHE A 134 16.13 -25.25 -17.81
CA PHE A 134 15.87 -23.82 -17.70
C PHE A 134 17.11 -23.00 -17.34
N VAL A 135 18.06 -23.55 -16.59
CA VAL A 135 19.36 -22.91 -16.37
C VAL A 135 20.10 -22.73 -17.69
N ARG A 136 20.20 -23.78 -18.52
CA ARG A 136 20.85 -23.70 -19.83
C ARG A 136 20.12 -22.78 -20.79
N LEU A 137 18.78 -22.82 -20.83
CA LEU A 137 17.98 -21.94 -21.67
C LEU A 137 18.16 -20.47 -21.28
N TYR A 138 18.12 -20.16 -19.98
CA TYR A 138 18.39 -18.81 -19.47
C TYR A 138 19.77 -18.31 -19.89
N GLN A 139 20.83 -19.11 -19.65
CA GLN A 139 22.19 -18.73 -20.01
C GLN A 139 22.34 -18.49 -21.52
N HIS A 140 21.70 -19.33 -22.33
CA HIS A 140 21.70 -19.20 -23.78
C HIS A 140 21.04 -17.90 -24.23
N ILE A 141 19.81 -17.62 -23.78
CA ILE A 141 19.07 -16.40 -24.14
C ILE A 141 19.78 -15.13 -23.64
N GLU A 142 20.31 -15.16 -22.42
CA GLU A 142 21.09 -14.05 -21.86
C GLU A 142 22.36 -13.79 -22.69
N SER A 143 23.06 -14.83 -23.17
CA SER A 143 24.19 -14.65 -24.08
C SER A 143 23.80 -14.00 -25.41
N LYS A 144 22.62 -14.33 -25.95
CA LYS A 144 22.08 -13.70 -27.18
C LYS A 144 21.71 -12.24 -26.95
N LYS A 145 21.16 -11.89 -25.78
CA LYS A 145 20.92 -10.49 -25.37
C LYS A 145 22.23 -9.72 -25.27
N GLN A 146 23.23 -10.26 -24.58
CA GLN A 146 24.55 -9.63 -24.42
C GLN A 146 25.24 -9.41 -25.76
N PHE A 147 25.11 -10.35 -26.70
CA PHE A 147 25.60 -10.18 -28.06
C PHE A 147 25.01 -8.91 -28.72
N ILE A 148 23.70 -8.69 -28.64
CA ILE A 148 23.04 -7.50 -29.21
C ILE A 148 23.48 -6.23 -28.47
N GLU A 149 23.48 -6.27 -27.14
CA GLU A 149 23.79 -5.12 -26.27
C GLU A 149 25.21 -4.56 -26.52
N HIS A 150 26.18 -5.48 -26.65
CA HIS A 150 27.60 -5.16 -26.79
C HIS A 150 28.07 -5.11 -28.25
N HIS A 151 27.18 -5.31 -29.23
CA HIS A 151 27.59 -5.32 -30.64
C HIS A 151 28.09 -3.94 -31.09
N PRO A 152 29.38 -3.77 -31.46
CA PRO A 152 29.99 -2.45 -31.66
C PRO A 152 29.38 -1.71 -32.86
N ARG A 153 28.94 -2.46 -33.88
CA ARG A 153 28.45 -1.89 -35.14
C ARG A 153 26.93 -1.66 -35.21
N LEU A 154 26.15 -2.01 -34.19
CA LEU A 154 24.68 -1.87 -34.24
C LEU A 154 24.19 -0.43 -33.94
N GLY A 155 24.95 0.37 -33.18
CA GLY A 155 24.54 1.73 -32.82
C GLY A 155 23.18 1.74 -32.11
N ASN A 156 22.32 2.73 -32.39
CA ASN A 156 21.04 2.92 -31.70
C ASN A 156 20.00 1.82 -31.94
N ILE A 157 20.18 0.97 -32.98
CA ILE A 157 19.22 -0.10 -33.28
C ILE A 157 19.23 -1.20 -32.21
N LYS A 158 20.36 -1.35 -31.49
CA LYS A 158 20.57 -2.44 -30.53
C LYS A 158 19.54 -2.46 -29.42
N THR A 159 19.22 -1.28 -28.86
CA THR A 159 18.26 -1.14 -27.75
C THR A 159 16.88 -1.68 -28.11
N ARG A 160 16.43 -1.46 -29.36
CA ARG A 160 15.12 -1.96 -29.83
C ARG A 160 15.04 -3.49 -29.81
N PHE A 161 16.13 -4.18 -30.17
CA PHE A 161 16.14 -5.65 -30.24
C PHE A 161 16.54 -6.29 -28.91
N GLU A 162 17.41 -5.65 -28.15
CA GLU A 162 17.72 -6.02 -26.78
C GLU A 162 16.45 -6.01 -25.91
N LEU A 163 15.61 -4.98 -26.03
CA LEU A 163 14.32 -4.90 -25.35
C LEU A 163 13.39 -6.08 -25.66
N LYS A 164 13.45 -6.64 -26.89
CA LYS A 164 12.64 -7.82 -27.25
C LYS A 164 13.04 -9.08 -26.50
N ILE A 165 14.31 -9.19 -26.09
CA ILE A 165 14.86 -10.35 -25.39
C ILE A 165 14.88 -10.11 -23.88
N ARG A 166 14.95 -8.85 -23.44
CA ARG A 166 15.01 -8.48 -22.03
C ARG A 166 13.85 -9.08 -21.21
N ASP A 167 12.62 -8.89 -21.65
CA ASP A 167 11.45 -9.41 -20.93
C ASP A 167 11.47 -10.94 -20.83
N LEU A 168 11.97 -11.62 -21.88
CA LEU A 168 12.12 -13.07 -21.90
C LEU A 168 13.20 -13.55 -20.91
N VAL A 169 14.33 -12.84 -20.81
CA VAL A 169 15.36 -13.12 -19.81
C VAL A 169 14.79 -12.97 -18.41
N ASP A 170 14.09 -11.87 -18.15
CA ASP A 170 13.51 -11.55 -16.86
C ASP A 170 12.49 -12.62 -16.44
N ASP A 171 11.66 -13.10 -17.37
CA ASP A 171 10.73 -14.22 -17.14
C ASP A 171 11.48 -15.53 -16.85
N LEU A 172 12.52 -15.86 -17.62
CA LEU A 172 13.29 -17.11 -17.48
C LEU A 172 14.02 -17.25 -16.14
N ILE A 173 14.30 -16.14 -15.44
CA ILE A 173 14.84 -16.17 -14.07
C ILE A 173 13.95 -17.05 -13.18
N TYR A 174 12.63 -16.87 -13.25
CA TYR A 174 11.69 -17.57 -12.37
C TYR A 174 11.55 -19.06 -12.69
N PHE A 175 11.72 -19.45 -13.96
CA PHE A 175 11.72 -20.87 -14.36
C PHE A 175 12.88 -21.64 -13.76
N LYS A 176 14.06 -21.01 -13.66
CA LYS A 176 15.28 -21.63 -13.12
C LYS A 176 15.43 -21.47 -11.59
N SER A 177 14.49 -20.86 -10.89
CA SER A 177 14.61 -20.64 -9.44
C SER A 177 14.05 -21.80 -8.63
N LYS A 178 14.60 -22.08 -7.45
CA LYS A 178 14.04 -23.02 -6.46
C LYS A 178 13.46 -22.33 -5.22
N VAL A 179 13.86 -21.08 -5.00
CA VAL A 179 13.36 -20.24 -3.90
C VAL A 179 12.98 -18.87 -4.44
N ILE A 180 11.77 -18.41 -4.10
CA ILE A 180 11.36 -17.02 -4.30
C ILE A 180 11.21 -16.36 -2.94
N LEU A 181 11.75 -15.16 -2.81
CA LEU A 181 11.55 -14.29 -1.66
C LEU A 181 10.87 -13.01 -2.10
N ILE A 182 9.70 -12.73 -1.54
CA ILE A 182 8.96 -11.49 -1.75
C ILE A 182 9.30 -10.54 -0.60
N THR A 183 9.91 -9.40 -0.92
CA THR A 183 10.21 -8.34 0.05
C THR A 183 9.41 -7.09 -0.27
N GLU A 184 8.69 -6.56 0.70
CA GLU A 184 8.05 -5.25 0.56
C GLU A 184 7.80 -4.60 1.92
N MET A 185 7.55 -3.29 1.97
CA MET A 185 7.19 -2.61 3.22
C MET A 185 5.92 -3.20 3.87
N ALA A 186 5.73 -2.92 5.16
CA ALA A 186 4.49 -3.25 5.86
C ALA A 186 3.26 -2.61 5.19
N GLY A 187 2.11 -3.28 5.23
CA GLY A 187 0.84 -2.75 4.69
C GLY A 187 0.67 -2.83 3.16
N GLN A 188 1.66 -3.33 2.41
CA GLN A 188 1.63 -3.35 0.94
C GLN A 188 0.94 -4.59 0.33
N GLY A 189 0.25 -5.42 1.13
CA GLY A 189 -0.60 -6.50 0.62
C GLY A 189 0.08 -7.85 0.31
N LYS A 190 1.29 -8.14 0.82
CA LYS A 190 1.98 -9.43 0.63
C LYS A 190 1.14 -10.66 0.99
N THR A 191 0.55 -10.67 2.18
CA THR A 191 -0.34 -11.76 2.63
C THR A 191 -1.56 -11.90 1.71
N ASN A 192 -2.17 -10.77 1.30
CA ASN A 192 -3.30 -10.76 0.38
C ASN A 192 -2.92 -11.38 -0.99
N PHE A 193 -1.75 -11.03 -1.52
CA PHE A 193 -1.20 -11.58 -2.76
C PHE A 193 -0.95 -13.08 -2.67
N LEU A 194 -0.30 -13.57 -1.59
CA LEU A 194 -0.02 -14.99 -1.42
C LEU A 194 -1.28 -15.81 -1.19
N CYS A 195 -2.22 -15.33 -0.37
CA CYS A 195 -3.51 -16.00 -0.16
C CYS A 195 -4.28 -16.12 -1.47
N ASP A 196 -4.33 -15.04 -2.24
CA ASP A 196 -4.98 -15.06 -3.55
C ASP A 196 -4.29 -16.03 -4.52
N PHE A 197 -2.95 -16.04 -4.56
CA PHE A 197 -2.20 -16.98 -5.39
C PHE A 197 -2.46 -18.44 -4.99
N VAL A 198 -2.50 -18.75 -3.70
CA VAL A 198 -2.83 -20.09 -3.19
C VAL A 198 -4.25 -20.48 -3.59
N GLU A 199 -5.24 -19.64 -3.28
CA GLU A 199 -6.66 -19.94 -3.54
C GLU A 199 -6.98 -20.01 -5.04
N ASN A 200 -6.55 -19.00 -5.80
CA ASN A 200 -6.97 -18.81 -7.19
C ASN A 200 -6.07 -19.47 -8.23
N PHE A 201 -4.86 -19.90 -7.86
CA PHE A 201 -3.97 -20.63 -8.77
C PHE A 201 -3.62 -22.02 -8.25
N LEU A 202 -2.94 -22.15 -7.11
CA LEU A 202 -2.40 -23.45 -6.66
C LEU A 202 -3.49 -24.47 -6.37
N LEU A 203 -4.51 -24.09 -5.59
CA LEU A 203 -5.62 -24.98 -5.25
C LEU A 203 -6.49 -25.32 -6.47
N LYS A 204 -6.80 -24.33 -7.32
CA LYS A 204 -7.60 -24.55 -8.55
C LYS A 204 -6.89 -25.41 -9.58
N LYS A 205 -5.56 -25.32 -9.70
CA LYS A 205 -4.73 -26.16 -10.58
C LYS A 205 -4.37 -27.51 -9.94
N ASN A 206 -4.72 -27.75 -8.68
CA ASN A 206 -4.34 -28.93 -7.90
C ASN A 206 -2.81 -29.13 -7.79
N VAL A 207 -2.06 -28.03 -7.68
CA VAL A 207 -0.63 -28.04 -7.38
C VAL A 207 -0.45 -28.46 -5.92
N LEU A 208 0.45 -29.41 -5.67
CA LEU A 208 0.70 -29.90 -4.31
C LEU A 208 1.39 -28.79 -3.52
N ASN A 209 0.78 -28.32 -2.42
CA ASN A 209 1.35 -27.19 -1.68
C ASN A 209 1.00 -27.22 -0.19
N VAL A 210 1.81 -26.56 0.63
CA VAL A 210 1.55 -26.28 2.05
C VAL A 210 1.77 -24.79 2.31
N PHE A 211 0.81 -24.14 2.97
CA PHE A 211 0.84 -22.71 3.23
C PHE A 211 0.86 -22.42 4.73
N LEU A 212 1.92 -21.76 5.21
CA LEU A 212 2.16 -21.46 6.61
C LEU A 212 2.46 -19.97 6.79
N THR A 213 2.27 -19.46 7.99
CA THR A 213 2.83 -18.16 8.41
C THR A 213 4.06 -18.33 9.29
N GLY A 214 4.93 -17.31 9.33
CA GLY A 214 6.13 -17.32 10.18
C GLY A 214 5.82 -17.51 11.67
N ILE A 215 4.66 -17.05 12.15
CA ILE A 215 4.19 -17.22 13.53
C ILE A 215 3.98 -18.70 13.88
N GLU A 216 3.56 -19.50 12.91
CA GLU A 216 3.16 -20.89 13.13
C GLU A 216 4.34 -21.87 13.16
N ILE A 217 5.54 -21.36 12.87
CA ILE A 217 6.76 -22.16 12.74
C ILE A 217 7.56 -22.09 14.03
N LYS A 218 7.90 -23.27 14.56
CA LYS A 218 8.88 -23.39 15.64
C LYS A 218 10.25 -22.98 15.11
N SER A 219 10.90 -22.01 15.73
CA SER A 219 12.11 -21.36 15.20
C SER A 219 13.27 -22.32 14.93
N ASP A 220 13.37 -23.40 15.70
CA ASP A 220 14.44 -24.41 15.58
C ASP A 220 14.01 -25.65 14.76
N ASP A 221 12.73 -25.79 14.39
CA ASP A 221 12.24 -27.01 13.73
C ASP A 221 11.06 -26.76 12.75
N ILE A 222 11.42 -26.36 11.53
CA ILE A 222 10.50 -26.12 10.42
C ILE A 222 9.79 -27.42 10.00
N ARG A 223 10.51 -28.55 10.01
CA ARG A 223 9.99 -29.84 9.56
C ARG A 223 8.86 -30.32 10.46
N GLN A 224 9.04 -30.26 11.77
CA GLN A 224 7.99 -30.61 12.72
C GLN A 224 6.79 -29.67 12.65
N SER A 225 7.03 -28.39 12.36
CA SER A 225 5.96 -27.41 12.15
C SER A 225 5.09 -27.80 10.95
N ILE A 226 5.70 -28.22 9.83
CA ILE A 226 4.98 -28.72 8.65
C ILE A 226 4.21 -30.01 8.98
N ILE A 227 4.85 -30.99 9.63
CA ILE A 227 4.21 -32.26 9.99
C ILE A 227 2.95 -32.01 10.82
N LYS A 228 3.04 -31.21 11.89
CA LYS A 228 1.90 -30.92 12.77
C LYS A 228 0.74 -30.21 12.08
N ARG A 229 0.99 -29.51 10.97
CA ARG A 229 -0.06 -28.82 10.21
C ARG A 229 -0.77 -29.72 9.22
N ILE A 230 -0.09 -30.75 8.72
CA ILE A 230 -0.66 -31.72 7.79
C ILE A 230 -1.29 -32.89 8.57
N PHE A 231 -0.62 -33.36 9.62
CA PHE A 231 -1.00 -34.50 10.44
C PHE A 231 -0.87 -34.17 11.95
N PRO A 232 -1.77 -33.35 12.53
CA PRO A 232 -1.66 -32.85 13.91
C PRO A 232 -1.65 -33.95 14.97
N ASP A 233 -2.40 -35.03 14.76
CA ASP A 233 -2.62 -36.09 15.76
C ASP A 233 -1.74 -37.33 15.54
N ASP A 234 -0.69 -37.24 14.71
CA ASP A 234 0.16 -38.39 14.40
C ASP A 234 1.66 -38.13 14.56
N GLY A 235 2.19 -38.62 15.68
CA GLY A 235 3.63 -38.57 15.98
C GLY A 235 4.49 -39.59 15.24
N ASN A 236 3.91 -40.50 14.44
CA ASN A 236 4.68 -41.54 13.73
C ASN A 236 5.02 -41.19 12.29
N ILE A 237 4.60 -40.01 11.80
CA ILE A 237 4.96 -39.51 10.48
C ILE A 237 6.22 -38.65 10.57
N THR A 238 7.18 -38.94 9.70
CA THR A 238 8.35 -38.09 9.52
C THR A 238 8.19 -37.18 8.30
N PHE A 239 8.98 -36.10 8.24
CA PHE A 239 8.99 -35.22 7.07
C PHE A 239 9.48 -35.96 5.81
N SER A 240 10.38 -36.94 5.97
CA SER A 240 10.82 -37.80 4.85
C SER A 240 9.67 -38.61 4.26
N ASP A 241 8.76 -39.11 5.10
CA ASP A 241 7.60 -39.89 4.61
C ASP A 241 6.67 -39.02 3.75
N ILE A 242 6.53 -37.74 4.11
CA ILE A 242 5.79 -36.76 3.32
C ILE A 242 6.50 -36.52 1.98
N LEU A 243 7.82 -36.29 2.00
CA LEU A 243 8.60 -36.06 0.78
C LEU A 243 8.58 -37.26 -0.17
N ASP A 244 8.68 -38.49 0.33
CA ASP A 244 8.67 -39.72 -0.48
C ASP A 244 7.34 -39.88 -1.25
N VAL A 245 6.22 -39.50 -0.63
CA VAL A 245 4.90 -39.57 -1.26
C VAL A 245 4.67 -38.37 -2.18
N ALA A 246 5.10 -37.17 -1.76
CA ALA A 246 5.06 -35.96 -2.58
C ALA A 246 5.85 -36.15 -3.88
N GLU A 247 7.06 -36.73 -3.83
CA GLU A 247 7.89 -36.99 -5.00
C GLU A 247 7.15 -37.85 -6.04
N LYS A 248 6.49 -38.92 -5.59
CA LYS A 248 5.72 -39.81 -6.48
C LYS A 248 4.57 -39.06 -7.16
N ILE A 249 3.83 -38.27 -6.39
CA ILE A 249 2.72 -37.45 -6.91
C ILE A 249 3.23 -36.42 -7.92
N CYS A 250 4.33 -35.75 -7.59
CA CYS A 250 4.94 -34.72 -8.41
C CYS A 250 5.41 -35.31 -9.76
N LYS A 251 6.17 -36.42 -9.73
CA LYS A 251 6.65 -37.11 -10.94
C LYS A 251 5.51 -37.55 -11.87
N GLU A 252 4.41 -38.05 -11.31
CA GLU A 252 3.24 -38.46 -12.10
C GLU A 252 2.53 -37.29 -12.78
N LYS A 253 2.57 -36.10 -12.16
CA LYS A 253 1.90 -34.89 -12.66
C LYS A 253 2.81 -33.96 -13.46
N ASN A 254 4.13 -34.16 -13.42
CA ASN A 254 5.13 -33.18 -13.84
C ASN A 254 4.90 -31.78 -13.23
N GLU A 255 4.56 -31.76 -11.94
CA GLU A 255 4.31 -30.56 -11.13
C GLU A 255 5.14 -30.58 -9.85
N PHE A 256 5.27 -29.44 -9.17
CA PHE A 256 6.14 -29.29 -8.01
C PHE A 256 5.37 -29.31 -6.68
N PHE A 257 6.06 -29.69 -5.61
CA PHE A 257 5.60 -29.49 -4.24
C PHE A 257 6.04 -28.11 -3.76
N VAL A 258 5.08 -27.20 -3.56
CA VAL A 258 5.32 -25.81 -3.22
C VAL A 258 5.14 -25.58 -1.72
N ILE A 259 6.19 -25.15 -1.03
CA ILE A 259 6.15 -24.77 0.39
C ILE A 259 6.13 -23.25 0.49
N ILE A 260 5.08 -22.69 1.10
CA ILE A 260 4.90 -21.24 1.25
C ILE A 260 4.97 -20.86 2.72
N ILE A 261 5.83 -19.89 3.04
CA ILE A 261 5.95 -19.30 4.37
C ILE A 261 5.77 -17.78 4.26
N ASP A 262 4.58 -17.30 4.60
CA ASP A 262 4.28 -15.87 4.64
C ASP A 262 4.76 -15.22 5.94
N GLY A 263 5.41 -14.06 5.84
CA GLY A 263 5.83 -13.27 6.98
C GLY A 263 6.92 -13.95 7.81
N ILE A 264 8.05 -14.34 7.21
CA ILE A 264 9.18 -14.96 7.94
C ILE A 264 9.69 -14.07 9.08
N ASN A 265 9.53 -12.75 8.95
CA ASN A 265 9.85 -11.77 9.99
C ASN A 265 8.89 -11.76 11.18
N GLU A 266 7.73 -12.42 11.09
CA GLU A 266 6.75 -12.51 12.19
C GLU A 266 7.05 -13.69 13.15
N ASN A 267 8.12 -14.45 12.91
CA ASN A 267 8.53 -15.53 13.82
C ASN A 267 9.00 -14.99 15.18
N TYR A 268 8.64 -15.67 16.27
CA TYR A 268 8.92 -15.21 17.63
C TYR A 268 10.42 -15.17 17.98
N ASN A 269 11.26 -15.98 17.33
CA ASN A 269 12.72 -15.95 17.50
C ASN A 269 13.41 -15.94 16.13
N THR A 270 13.44 -14.77 15.53
CA THR A 270 13.94 -14.51 14.17
C THR A 270 15.39 -14.96 13.98
N LYS A 271 16.27 -14.80 14.98
CA LYS A 271 17.69 -15.19 14.88
C LYS A 271 17.86 -16.70 14.76
N ILE A 272 17.21 -17.49 15.63
CA ILE A 272 17.25 -18.96 15.52
C ILE A 272 16.56 -19.40 14.23
N PHE A 273 15.42 -18.79 13.92
CA PHE A 273 14.64 -19.13 12.75
C PHE A 273 15.39 -18.88 11.44
N SER A 274 16.12 -17.77 11.33
CA SER A 274 16.92 -17.44 10.15
C SER A 274 17.97 -18.51 9.83
N ASN A 275 18.70 -18.97 10.85
CA ASN A 275 19.68 -20.05 10.69
C ASN A 275 19.01 -21.39 10.35
N SER A 276 17.91 -21.72 11.03
CA SER A 276 17.14 -22.94 10.76
C SER A 276 16.54 -22.95 9.35
N LEU A 277 16.08 -21.79 8.88
CA LEU A 277 15.52 -21.58 7.55
C LEU A 277 16.58 -21.75 6.46
N GLU A 278 17.78 -21.20 6.64
CA GLU A 278 18.89 -21.41 5.71
C GLU A 278 19.27 -22.90 5.59
N LEU A 279 19.38 -23.60 6.72
CA LEU A 279 19.67 -25.04 6.74
C LEU A 279 18.55 -25.85 6.08
N PHE A 280 17.30 -25.52 6.39
CA PHE A 280 16.13 -26.17 5.80
C PHE A 280 16.11 -25.99 4.27
N ILE A 281 16.28 -24.76 3.78
CA ILE A 281 16.30 -24.47 2.34
C ILE A 281 17.47 -25.17 1.66
N SER A 282 18.66 -25.19 2.28
CA SER A 282 19.84 -25.89 1.78
C SER A 282 19.57 -27.39 1.64
N ASP A 283 18.90 -28.01 2.61
CA ASP A 283 18.49 -29.40 2.53
C ASP A 283 17.43 -29.64 1.44
N MET A 284 16.51 -28.70 1.25
CA MET A 284 15.47 -28.82 0.22
C MET A 284 16.03 -28.72 -1.20
N GLN A 285 17.22 -28.13 -1.41
CA GLN A 285 17.86 -28.11 -2.73
C GLN A 285 18.13 -29.51 -3.30
N LYS A 286 18.26 -30.52 -2.43
CA LYS A 286 18.47 -31.94 -2.80
C LYS A 286 17.27 -32.57 -3.52
N TYR A 287 16.09 -31.95 -3.44
CA TYR A 287 14.86 -32.46 -4.02
C TYR A 287 14.43 -31.58 -5.20
N GLU A 288 14.59 -32.08 -6.43
CA GLU A 288 14.25 -31.33 -7.66
C GLU A 288 12.76 -30.95 -7.76
N PHE A 289 11.88 -31.70 -7.08
CA PHE A 289 10.45 -31.45 -7.09
C PHE A 289 9.98 -30.43 -6.04
N VAL A 290 10.86 -29.88 -5.20
CA VAL A 290 10.49 -28.93 -4.13
C VAL A 290 10.78 -27.49 -4.55
N LYS A 291 9.80 -26.61 -4.33
CA LYS A 291 9.89 -25.16 -4.55
C LYS A 291 9.48 -24.43 -3.27
N ILE A 292 10.15 -23.34 -2.93
CA ILE A 292 9.87 -22.57 -1.70
C ILE A 292 9.53 -21.12 -2.05
N VAL A 293 8.43 -20.60 -1.49
CA VAL A 293 8.04 -19.18 -1.56
C VAL A 293 8.06 -18.60 -0.16
N LEU A 294 8.79 -17.51 0.02
CA LEU A 294 8.91 -16.78 1.28
C LEU A 294 8.38 -15.37 1.10
N SER A 295 7.82 -14.78 2.17
CA SER A 295 7.55 -13.34 2.22
C SER A 295 8.20 -12.72 3.45
N CYS A 296 8.74 -11.52 3.30
CA CYS A 296 9.37 -10.76 4.38
C CYS A 296 9.10 -9.26 4.22
N ARG A 297 9.16 -8.51 5.32
CA ARG A 297 9.24 -7.05 5.27
C ARG A 297 10.64 -6.61 4.84
N SER A 298 10.76 -5.66 3.91
CA SER A 298 12.05 -5.25 3.33
C SER A 298 13.05 -4.76 4.39
N GLU A 299 12.57 -4.04 5.41
CA GLU A 299 13.37 -3.55 6.52
C GLU A 299 13.91 -4.70 7.41
N TYR A 300 13.13 -5.74 7.64
CA TYR A 300 13.54 -6.90 8.44
C TYR A 300 14.48 -7.84 7.73
N TYR A 301 14.29 -7.95 6.42
CA TYR A 301 15.08 -8.84 5.59
C TYR A 301 16.56 -8.46 5.68
N LYS A 302 16.86 -7.16 5.59
CA LYS A 302 18.23 -6.62 5.69
C LYS A 302 18.91 -6.91 7.03
N ASP A 303 18.14 -6.98 8.11
CA ASP A 303 18.71 -7.13 9.45
C ASP A 303 18.88 -8.60 9.86
N ASN A 304 17.95 -9.48 9.44
CA ASN A 304 17.87 -10.84 10.00
C ASN A 304 18.02 -11.97 8.98
N PHE A 305 17.87 -11.71 7.67
CA PHE A 305 17.75 -12.76 6.66
C PHE A 305 18.71 -12.59 5.47
N VAL A 306 19.71 -11.70 5.59
CA VAL A 306 20.78 -11.52 4.58
C VAL A 306 21.65 -12.78 4.42
N ASN A 307 21.68 -13.66 5.42
CA ASN A 307 22.30 -14.98 5.29
C ASN A 307 21.73 -15.80 4.14
N LEU A 308 20.45 -15.62 3.78
CA LEU A 308 19.83 -16.33 2.64
C LEU A 308 20.48 -15.95 1.30
N GLU A 309 20.87 -14.69 1.13
CA GLU A 309 21.59 -14.20 -0.06
C GLU A 309 23.04 -14.69 -0.14
N ASN A 310 23.68 -14.88 1.00
CA ASN A 310 25.07 -15.36 1.10
C ASN A 310 25.18 -16.89 1.20
N SER A 311 24.04 -17.60 1.12
CA SER A 311 23.96 -19.03 1.28
C SER A 311 24.50 -19.80 0.07
N THR A 312 24.63 -21.12 0.23
CA THR A 312 25.04 -22.03 -0.85
C THR A 312 24.02 -22.13 -2.00
N PHE A 313 22.77 -21.70 -1.78
CA PHE A 313 21.68 -21.76 -2.75
C PHE A 313 21.34 -20.41 -3.39
N SER A 314 22.17 -19.38 -3.19
CA SER A 314 21.95 -18.02 -3.69
C SER A 314 21.63 -17.95 -5.19
N ASN A 315 22.27 -18.78 -6.02
CA ASN A 315 22.01 -18.85 -7.47
C ASN A 315 20.59 -19.35 -7.83
N ALA A 316 19.93 -20.04 -6.91
CA ALA A 316 18.56 -20.56 -7.05
C ALA A 316 17.52 -19.72 -6.30
N LEU A 317 17.96 -18.66 -5.59
CA LEU A 317 17.13 -17.67 -4.93
C LEU A 317 16.80 -16.52 -5.91
N THR A 318 15.56 -16.06 -5.89
CA THR A 318 15.14 -14.86 -6.63
C THR A 318 14.32 -13.97 -5.73
N VAL A 319 14.64 -12.68 -5.71
CA VAL A 319 13.95 -11.67 -4.90
C VAL A 319 12.98 -10.90 -5.77
N ILE A 320 11.73 -10.80 -5.31
CA ILE A 320 10.72 -9.88 -5.82
C ILE A 320 10.62 -8.74 -4.80
N ASP A 321 11.12 -7.56 -5.14
CA ASP A 321 11.20 -6.40 -4.26
C ASP A 321 10.02 -5.41 -4.40
N SER A 322 9.11 -5.69 -5.35
CA SER A 322 7.83 -4.97 -5.42
C SER A 322 6.70 -5.75 -6.10
N LEU A 323 5.56 -5.81 -5.43
CA LEU A 323 4.29 -6.40 -5.85
C LEU A 323 3.44 -5.45 -6.70
N MET A 324 3.69 -4.14 -6.66
CA MET A 324 2.92 -3.15 -7.42
C MET A 324 3.81 -2.25 -8.28
N LYS A 325 3.54 -2.23 -9.59
CA LYS A 325 4.08 -1.15 -10.44
C LYS A 325 3.33 0.13 -10.10
N ARG A 326 4.06 1.19 -9.73
CA ARG A 326 3.52 2.50 -9.31
C ARG A 326 2.78 3.28 -10.42
N ASN A 327 2.76 2.76 -11.65
CA ASN A 327 2.07 3.37 -12.79
C ASN A 327 0.86 2.52 -13.18
N LEU A 328 -0.17 2.51 -12.34
CA LEU A 328 -1.45 1.88 -12.67
C LEU A 328 -2.26 2.80 -13.59
N ASP A 329 -2.86 2.21 -14.63
CA ASP A 329 -3.83 2.88 -15.49
C ASP A 329 -5.06 3.33 -14.67
N GLY A 330 -5.68 4.45 -15.04
CA GLY A 330 -6.85 5.01 -14.38
C GLY A 330 -8.02 4.00 -14.31
N LYS A 331 -8.21 3.17 -15.33
CA LYS A 331 -9.22 2.10 -15.32
C LYS A 331 -8.94 1.02 -14.29
N ILE A 332 -7.66 0.69 -14.07
CA ILE A 332 -7.24 -0.31 -13.08
C ILE A 332 -7.44 0.24 -11.68
N LEU A 333 -7.07 1.50 -11.45
CA LEU A 333 -7.31 2.21 -10.19
C LEU A 333 -8.81 2.30 -9.86
N GLU A 334 -9.64 2.58 -10.85
CA GLU A 334 -11.10 2.61 -10.68
C GLU A 334 -11.65 1.23 -10.30
N LYS A 335 -11.20 0.16 -10.96
CA LYS A 335 -11.58 -1.20 -10.59
C LYS A 335 -11.10 -1.56 -9.18
N PHE A 336 -9.90 -1.13 -8.79
CA PHE A 336 -9.36 -1.39 -7.46
C PHE A 336 -10.22 -0.72 -6.39
N PHE A 337 -10.57 0.54 -6.63
CA PHE A 337 -11.48 1.30 -5.77
C PHE A 337 -12.82 0.57 -5.60
N ASN A 338 -13.48 0.22 -6.71
CA ASN A 338 -14.79 -0.44 -6.68
C ASN A 338 -14.74 -1.80 -5.96
N ASN A 339 -13.72 -2.63 -6.24
CA ASN A 339 -13.58 -3.91 -5.56
C ASN A 339 -13.47 -3.76 -4.02
N TYR A 340 -12.79 -2.73 -3.53
CA TYR A 340 -12.71 -2.45 -2.09
C TYR A 340 -14.06 -1.98 -1.54
N ILE A 341 -14.70 -1.01 -2.19
CA ILE A 341 -16.03 -0.52 -1.81
C ILE A 341 -17.04 -1.67 -1.75
N ASP A 342 -17.07 -2.53 -2.76
CA ASP A 342 -17.96 -3.69 -2.84
C ASP A 342 -17.65 -4.71 -1.73
N HIS A 343 -16.37 -4.98 -1.46
CA HIS A 343 -15.95 -5.91 -0.42
C HIS A 343 -16.44 -5.50 0.97
N PHE A 344 -16.34 -4.21 1.29
CA PHE A 344 -16.80 -3.65 2.57
C PHE A 344 -18.27 -3.23 2.55
N ASN A 345 -18.98 -3.50 1.44
CA ASN A 345 -20.41 -3.19 1.27
C ASN A 345 -20.73 -1.71 1.58
N ILE A 346 -19.92 -0.80 1.02
CA ILE A 346 -20.10 0.65 1.19
C ILE A 346 -20.92 1.17 0.01
N SER A 347 -21.95 1.96 0.30
CA SER A 347 -22.74 2.64 -0.74
C SER A 347 -22.56 4.15 -0.64
N TYR A 348 -22.62 4.81 -1.79
CA TYR A 348 -22.56 6.27 -1.91
C TYR A 348 -23.21 6.68 -3.23
N ARG A 349 -23.80 7.88 -3.26
CA ARG A 349 -24.33 8.53 -4.48
C ARG A 349 -23.25 9.33 -5.20
N TYR A 350 -22.33 9.95 -4.47
CA TYR A 350 -21.25 10.77 -5.02
C TYR A 350 -19.98 10.69 -4.18
N ILE A 351 -18.82 10.64 -4.84
CA ILE A 351 -17.50 10.80 -4.23
C ILE A 351 -16.71 11.86 -4.99
N ASN A 352 -16.03 12.73 -4.26
CA ASN A 352 -15.11 13.71 -4.83
C ASN A 352 -13.85 13.00 -5.38
N GLU A 353 -13.42 13.33 -6.60
CA GLU A 353 -12.24 12.73 -7.25
C GLU A 353 -10.94 13.00 -6.48
N ASP A 354 -10.80 14.14 -5.79
CA ASP A 354 -9.65 14.41 -4.93
C ASP A 354 -9.61 13.48 -3.72
N VAL A 355 -10.78 13.15 -3.15
CA VAL A 355 -10.89 12.17 -2.06
C VAL A 355 -10.55 10.77 -2.56
N LYS A 356 -11.11 10.37 -3.70
CA LYS A 356 -10.80 9.09 -4.34
C LYS A 356 -9.30 8.97 -4.65
N GLY A 357 -8.68 10.03 -5.17
CA GLY A 357 -7.25 10.11 -5.42
C GLY A 357 -6.41 9.96 -4.14
N GLN A 358 -6.81 10.60 -3.04
CA GLN A 358 -6.15 10.44 -1.74
C GLN A 358 -6.20 8.99 -1.24
N LEU A 359 -7.38 8.35 -1.28
CA LEU A 359 -7.53 6.95 -0.87
C LEU A 359 -6.67 6.03 -1.74
N LEU A 360 -6.67 6.20 -3.06
CA LEU A 360 -5.87 5.38 -3.98
C LEU A 360 -4.36 5.62 -3.89
N SER A 361 -3.94 6.78 -3.38
CA SER A 361 -2.52 7.09 -3.16
C SER A 361 -1.97 6.48 -1.86
N ASN A 362 -2.84 6.11 -0.91
CA ASN A 362 -2.46 5.54 0.38
C ASN A 362 -3.40 4.36 0.75
N PHE A 363 -3.00 3.14 0.40
CA PHE A 363 -3.81 1.94 0.63
C PHE A 363 -4.11 1.65 2.09
N LEU A 364 -3.26 2.08 3.03
CA LEU A 364 -3.53 1.92 4.45
C LEU A 364 -4.64 2.87 4.90
N LEU A 365 -4.62 4.12 4.45
CA LEU A 365 -5.71 5.07 4.65
C LEU A 365 -7.01 4.57 4.01
N PHE A 366 -6.94 4.02 2.78
CA PHE A 366 -8.12 3.47 2.12
C PHE A 366 -8.71 2.27 2.86
N ARG A 367 -7.85 1.38 3.36
CA ARG A 367 -8.26 0.27 4.21
C ARG A 367 -8.93 0.77 5.49
N ILE A 368 -8.33 1.73 6.20
CA ILE A 368 -8.93 2.35 7.41
C ILE A 368 -10.28 2.97 7.08
N PHE A 369 -10.39 3.69 5.95
CA PHE A 369 -11.64 4.27 5.47
C PHE A 369 -12.71 3.19 5.29
N CYS A 370 -12.42 2.14 4.52
CA CYS A 370 -13.41 1.12 4.22
C CYS A 370 -13.79 0.28 5.44
N GLU A 371 -12.82 -0.07 6.29
CA GLU A 371 -13.10 -0.78 7.54
C GLU A 371 -13.95 0.08 8.48
N THR A 372 -13.74 1.40 8.53
CA THR A 372 -14.55 2.28 9.40
C THR A 372 -16.01 2.35 8.93
N TYR A 373 -16.21 2.46 7.62
CA TYR A 373 -17.55 2.66 7.03
C TYR A 373 -18.19 1.39 6.48
N GLU A 374 -17.66 0.22 6.81
CA GLU A 374 -18.18 -1.08 6.39
C GLU A 374 -19.70 -1.19 6.66
N ASN A 375 -20.46 -1.61 5.65
CA ASN A 375 -21.93 -1.70 5.65
C ASN A 375 -22.70 -0.37 5.80
N ASN A 376 -22.05 0.79 5.59
CA ASN A 376 -22.73 2.09 5.64
C ASN A 376 -23.09 2.63 4.24
N ASP A 377 -24.16 3.42 4.19
CA ASP A 377 -24.46 4.33 3.07
C ASP A 377 -24.00 5.74 3.44
N LEU A 378 -23.02 6.26 2.71
CA LEU A 378 -22.42 7.55 2.98
C LEU A 378 -23.09 8.71 2.22
N ASP A 379 -24.00 8.43 1.28
CA ASP A 379 -24.60 9.37 0.32
C ASP A 379 -23.57 10.23 -0.45
N VAL A 380 -22.89 11.17 0.22
CA VAL A 380 -21.88 12.06 -0.34
C VAL A 380 -20.55 11.93 0.42
N ILE A 381 -19.48 11.63 -0.31
CA ILE A 381 -18.10 11.58 0.21
C ILE A 381 -17.32 12.73 -0.41
N ASP A 382 -17.36 13.89 0.23
CA ASP A 382 -16.70 15.12 -0.22
C ASP A 382 -15.34 15.37 0.43
N ASN A 383 -15.09 14.80 1.62
CA ASN A 383 -13.82 14.88 2.33
C ASN A 383 -13.49 13.60 3.13
N ILE A 384 -12.21 13.43 3.50
CA ILE A 384 -11.76 12.46 4.49
C ILE A 384 -11.50 13.21 5.80
N TYR A 385 -12.51 13.30 6.66
CA TYR A 385 -12.36 13.90 7.99
C TYR A 385 -11.50 12.99 8.89
N LYS A 386 -10.18 13.05 8.72
CA LYS A 386 -9.22 12.09 9.32
C LYS A 386 -9.34 11.95 10.84
N GLU A 387 -9.61 13.04 11.55
CA GLU A 387 -9.81 13.00 13.02
C GLU A 387 -11.01 12.13 13.40
N GLU A 388 -12.14 12.31 12.72
CA GLU A 388 -13.36 11.52 12.95
C GLU A 388 -13.18 10.07 12.45
N LEU A 389 -12.56 9.91 11.29
CA LEU A 389 -12.25 8.60 10.72
C LEU A 389 -11.41 7.78 11.70
N PHE A 390 -10.31 8.32 12.20
CA PHE A 390 -9.41 7.61 13.11
C PHE A 390 -10.04 7.36 14.48
N ASN A 391 -10.84 8.31 14.98
CA ASN A 391 -11.60 8.09 16.20
C ASN A 391 -12.59 6.92 16.06
N ASN A 392 -13.39 6.92 14.99
CA ASN A 392 -14.37 5.86 14.72
C ASN A 392 -13.68 4.52 14.47
N TYR A 393 -12.57 4.52 13.73
CA TYR A 393 -11.75 3.35 13.49
C TYR A 393 -11.21 2.75 14.80
N TYR A 394 -10.66 3.59 15.68
CA TYR A 394 -10.14 3.18 16.99
C TYR A 394 -11.23 2.52 17.85
N LEU A 395 -12.42 3.14 17.90
CA LEU A 395 -13.56 2.64 18.65
C LEU A 395 -14.06 1.29 18.09
N LYS A 396 -14.17 1.18 16.77
CA LYS A 396 -14.56 -0.07 16.09
C LYS A 396 -13.58 -1.20 16.40
N LYS A 397 -12.28 -0.96 16.22
CA LYS A 397 -11.24 -1.98 16.49
C LYS A 397 -11.15 -2.40 17.95
N THR A 398 -11.25 -1.44 18.86
CA THR A 398 -11.29 -1.76 20.30
C THR A 398 -12.48 -2.68 20.62
N THR A 399 -13.64 -2.43 20.00
CA THR A 399 -14.84 -3.24 20.20
C THR A 399 -14.70 -4.64 19.59
N GLU A 400 -14.17 -4.75 18.37
CA GLU A 400 -13.93 -6.03 17.69
C GLU A 400 -13.00 -6.95 18.50
N ILE A 401 -11.88 -6.41 18.95
CA ILE A 401 -10.89 -7.19 19.73
C ILE A 401 -11.51 -7.62 21.07
N ASN A 402 -12.21 -6.72 21.77
CA ASN A 402 -12.89 -7.05 23.02
C ASN A 402 -13.94 -8.16 22.86
N ASN A 403 -14.73 -8.13 21.78
CA ASN A 403 -15.71 -9.17 21.49
C ASN A 403 -15.05 -10.54 21.24
N ARG A 404 -13.92 -10.57 20.52
CA ARG A 404 -13.15 -11.80 20.27
C ARG A 404 -12.55 -12.39 21.56
N LEU A 405 -12.07 -11.53 22.45
CA LEU A 405 -11.55 -11.93 23.77
C LEU A 405 -12.64 -12.60 24.62
N ASN A 406 -13.83 -12.01 24.66
CA ASN A 406 -14.96 -12.54 25.44
C ASN A 406 -15.45 -13.90 24.92
N ASN A 407 -15.41 -14.13 23.60
CA ASN A 407 -15.84 -15.40 23.00
C ASN A 407 -14.82 -16.54 23.14
N SER A 408 -13.55 -16.22 23.44
CA SER A 408 -12.46 -17.22 23.56
C SER A 408 -12.37 -17.83 24.96
N ASN A 409 -12.82 -17.11 25.99
CA ASN A 409 -12.74 -17.54 27.39
C ASN A 409 -14.16 -17.82 27.92
N GLY A 410 -14.52 -19.10 28.04
CA GLY A 410 -15.82 -19.59 28.54
C GLY A 410 -16.08 -19.33 30.04
N SER A 411 -15.86 -18.11 30.51
CA SER A 411 -16.14 -17.68 31.88
C SER A 411 -16.68 -16.25 31.89
N ASN A 412 -17.95 -16.11 32.25
CA ASN A 412 -18.53 -14.86 32.73
C ASN A 412 -17.80 -14.44 34.02
N LEU A 413 -16.72 -13.64 33.91
CA LEU A 413 -16.13 -12.76 34.94
C LEU A 413 -14.67 -12.48 34.57
N ILE A 414 -14.41 -11.59 33.62
CA ILE A 414 -13.09 -10.95 33.50
C ILE A 414 -13.32 -9.46 33.24
N SER A 415 -12.90 -8.64 34.20
CA SER A 415 -12.79 -7.19 34.13
C SER A 415 -12.16 -6.75 32.81
N SER A 416 -12.75 -5.72 32.18
CA SER A 416 -12.25 -5.00 31.00
C SER A 416 -10.74 -5.15 30.78
N ILE A 417 -10.36 -6.14 29.98
CA ILE A 417 -9.02 -6.23 29.42
C ILE A 417 -8.91 -5.02 28.48
N ASP A 418 -8.21 -3.99 28.93
CA ASP A 418 -8.40 -2.63 28.40
C ASP A 418 -7.31 -2.27 27.40
N ILE A 419 -7.55 -2.57 26.13
CA ILE A 419 -6.72 -2.13 24.99
C ILE A 419 -6.44 -0.63 25.06
N LYS A 420 -7.40 0.16 25.60
CA LYS A 420 -7.19 1.59 25.80
C LYS A 420 -6.06 1.84 26.79
N ASN A 421 -5.97 1.09 27.87
CA ASN A 421 -4.86 1.20 28.82
C ASN A 421 -3.52 0.82 28.20
N PHE A 422 -3.46 -0.24 27.37
CA PHE A 422 -2.22 -0.59 26.66
C PHE A 422 -1.75 0.54 25.74
N ILE A 423 -2.64 1.04 24.87
CA ILE A 423 -2.34 2.15 23.96
C ILE A 423 -1.95 3.41 24.75
N LYS A 424 -2.67 3.70 25.84
CA LYS A 424 -2.39 4.83 26.72
C LYS A 424 -1.01 4.72 27.37
N LYS A 425 -0.63 3.54 27.86
CA LYS A 425 0.74 3.29 28.38
C LYS A 425 1.79 3.52 27.30
N ALA A 426 1.57 3.00 26.09
CA ALA A 426 2.49 3.18 24.98
C ALA A 426 2.68 4.67 24.62
N VAL A 427 1.59 5.42 24.45
CA VAL A 427 1.62 6.87 24.14
C VAL A 427 2.25 7.67 25.29
N LYS A 428 1.89 7.36 26.54
CA LYS A 428 2.52 7.99 27.72
C LYS A 428 4.03 7.79 27.70
N LYS A 429 4.49 6.57 27.37
CA LYS A 429 5.92 6.27 27.30
C LYS A 429 6.62 7.02 26.17
N MET A 430 5.96 7.19 25.02
CA MET A 430 6.47 8.00 23.91
C MET A 430 6.74 9.45 24.34
N ILE A 431 5.81 10.04 25.08
CA ILE A 431 5.91 11.41 25.58
C ILE A 431 7.00 11.54 26.65
N GLU A 432 7.03 10.66 27.65
CA GLU A 432 8.03 10.67 28.73
C GLU A 432 9.46 10.55 28.21
N LYS A 433 9.67 9.70 27.19
CA LYS A 433 11.00 9.43 26.62
C LYS A 433 11.36 10.30 25.42
N LYS A 434 10.41 11.07 24.89
CA LYS A 434 10.58 11.83 23.64
C LYS A 434 10.99 10.93 22.48
N GLN A 435 10.42 9.74 22.44
CA GLN A 435 10.71 8.71 21.46
C GLN A 435 9.39 8.27 20.85
N TYR A 436 9.18 8.55 19.56
CA TYR A 436 7.87 8.38 18.90
C TYR A 436 7.81 7.17 17.96
N THR A 437 8.93 6.44 17.87
CA THR A 437 9.05 5.15 17.19
C THR A 437 9.90 4.23 18.04
N ASN A 438 9.75 2.93 17.85
CA ASN A 438 10.55 1.89 18.47
C ASN A 438 10.48 1.87 20.00
N ILE A 439 9.27 1.91 20.56
CA ILE A 439 9.11 1.87 22.01
C ILE A 439 9.42 0.49 22.56
N VAL A 440 10.36 0.40 23.48
CA VAL A 440 10.78 -0.87 24.08
C VAL A 440 9.59 -1.58 24.73
N LEU A 441 9.33 -2.81 24.29
CA LEU A 441 8.15 -3.57 24.67
C LEU A 441 8.09 -3.84 26.18
N ASP A 442 9.22 -4.22 26.77
CA ASP A 442 9.34 -4.52 28.20
C ASP A 442 9.02 -3.31 29.10
N GLU A 443 8.99 -2.10 28.54
CA GLU A 443 8.63 -0.90 29.28
C GLU A 443 7.15 -0.54 29.22
N ILE A 444 6.38 -1.25 28.39
CA ILE A 444 4.92 -1.12 28.25
C ILE A 444 4.23 -2.28 28.97
N LEU A 445 4.85 -3.47 28.97
CA LEU A 445 4.29 -4.72 29.47
C LEU A 445 4.67 -4.99 30.93
N ASP A 446 3.90 -4.43 31.87
CA ASP A 446 4.14 -4.61 33.32
C ASP A 446 3.53 -5.92 33.87
N SER A 447 2.56 -6.50 33.16
CA SER A 447 1.79 -7.67 33.61
C SER A 447 1.75 -8.81 32.58
N ARG A 448 1.42 -10.03 33.04
CA ARG A 448 1.25 -11.21 32.17
C ARG A 448 0.08 -11.02 31.19
N ASP A 449 -0.95 -10.28 31.60
CA ASP A 449 -2.12 -9.97 30.79
C ASP A 449 -1.77 -8.98 29.67
N ASP A 450 -0.87 -8.00 29.93
CA ASP A 450 -0.38 -7.07 28.91
C ASP A 450 0.35 -7.83 27.77
N LYS A 451 1.10 -8.90 28.10
CA LYS A 451 1.80 -9.74 27.11
C LYS A 451 0.83 -10.50 26.19
N GLU A 452 -0.25 -11.04 26.73
CA GLU A 452 -1.25 -11.75 25.93
C GLU A 452 -2.06 -10.78 25.04
N LEU A 453 -2.40 -9.60 25.58
CA LEU A 453 -3.00 -8.49 24.84
C LEU A 453 -2.16 -8.04 23.66
N TYR A 454 -0.85 -7.84 23.89
CA TYR A 454 0.09 -7.44 22.85
C TYR A 454 0.19 -8.45 21.72
N VAL A 455 0.31 -9.75 22.03
CA VAL A 455 0.37 -10.83 21.02
C VAL A 455 -0.88 -10.82 20.14
N ARG A 456 -2.06 -10.66 20.75
CA ARG A 456 -3.34 -10.61 20.01
C ARG A 456 -3.50 -9.35 19.16
N PHE A 457 -2.87 -8.25 19.54
CA PHE A 457 -2.87 -7.01 18.74
C PHE A 457 -1.97 -7.12 17.50
N LEU A 458 -0.87 -7.87 17.59
CA LEU A 458 -0.04 -8.22 16.43
C LEU A 458 -0.79 -9.09 15.42
N ASP A 459 -1.69 -9.96 15.90
CA ASP A 459 -2.50 -10.81 15.03
C ASP A 459 -3.45 -9.99 14.13
N GLU A 460 -3.95 -8.85 14.63
CA GLU A 460 -4.83 -7.93 13.89
C GLU A 460 -4.07 -6.98 12.95
N ASN A 461 -2.75 -6.78 13.13
CA ASN A 461 -1.79 -6.16 12.20
C ASN A 461 -2.12 -4.76 11.61
N ILE A 462 -3.18 -4.05 12.02
CA ILE A 462 -3.54 -2.75 11.41
C ILE A 462 -3.09 -1.54 12.23
N LEU A 463 -3.02 -1.65 13.55
CA LEU A 463 -2.76 -0.49 14.41
C LEU A 463 -1.30 -0.41 14.89
N ILE A 464 -0.72 -1.53 15.30
CA ILE A 464 0.65 -1.63 15.84
C ILE A 464 1.36 -2.81 15.21
N LYS A 465 2.66 -2.65 15.05
CA LYS A 465 3.62 -3.67 14.66
C LYS A 465 4.69 -3.81 15.74
N ARG A 466 5.13 -5.05 15.94
CA ARG A 466 6.40 -5.37 16.59
C ARG A 466 7.53 -5.00 15.64
N ASP A 467 8.69 -4.58 16.15
CA ASP A 467 9.98 -4.50 15.46
C ASP A 467 11.12 -4.92 16.42
N LEU A 468 12.35 -5.07 15.92
CA LEU A 468 13.54 -5.42 16.71
C LEU A 468 14.61 -4.34 16.49
N ILE A 469 15.29 -3.92 17.56
CA ILE A 469 16.45 -3.03 17.49
C ILE A 469 17.67 -3.72 18.07
N GLU A 470 18.80 -3.63 17.35
CA GLU A 470 20.10 -4.04 17.87
C GLU A 470 20.84 -2.88 18.56
N TYR A 471 21.28 -3.10 19.80
CA TYR A 471 22.13 -2.16 20.54
C TYR A 471 23.61 -2.58 20.43
N GLY A 472 24.17 -2.49 19.21
CA GLY A 472 25.59 -2.76 18.93
C GLY A 472 26.06 -4.16 19.36
N ASN A 473 27.39 -4.37 19.38
CA ASN A 473 28.07 -5.62 19.77
C ASN A 473 27.95 -5.95 21.29
N SER A 474 26.79 -5.71 21.89
CA SER A 474 26.47 -6.10 23.26
C SER A 474 25.97 -7.55 23.30
N ILE A 475 26.35 -8.27 24.35
CA ILE A 475 25.90 -9.66 24.63
C ILE A 475 24.38 -9.69 24.91
N PHE A 476 23.76 -8.54 25.16
CA PHE A 476 22.30 -8.34 25.32
C PHE A 476 21.65 -7.71 24.08
N GLY A 477 22.28 -7.86 22.91
CA GLY A 477 22.21 -6.92 21.77
C GLY A 477 20.93 -6.85 20.94
N SER A 478 19.76 -7.27 21.42
CA SER A 478 18.51 -6.98 20.70
C SER A 478 17.33 -6.78 21.66
N SER A 479 16.59 -5.69 21.49
CA SER A 479 15.38 -5.40 22.25
C SER A 479 14.16 -5.39 21.32
N GLU A 480 13.06 -5.99 21.79
CA GLU A 480 11.77 -5.92 21.12
C GLU A 480 11.16 -4.53 21.30
N VAL A 481 10.69 -3.96 20.21
CA VAL A 481 10.07 -2.64 20.21
C VAL A 481 8.70 -2.66 19.53
N VAL A 482 7.91 -1.63 19.83
CA VAL A 482 6.55 -1.42 19.37
C VAL A 482 6.50 -0.15 18.52
N ASN A 483 5.87 -0.25 17.35
CA ASN A 483 5.62 0.85 16.43
C ASN A 483 4.16 0.86 15.99
N PHE A 484 3.65 2.02 15.58
CA PHE A 484 2.38 2.06 14.89
C PHE A 484 2.55 1.67 13.41
N THR A 485 1.56 1.00 12.85
CA THR A 485 1.57 0.62 11.42
C THR A 485 1.36 1.85 10.54
N PHE A 486 0.68 2.88 11.05
CA PHE A 486 0.45 4.15 10.36
C PHE A 486 0.84 5.34 11.24
N ASP A 487 1.82 6.13 10.79
CA ASP A 487 2.35 7.28 11.56
C ASP A 487 1.28 8.35 11.83
N GLU A 488 0.42 8.66 10.86
CA GLU A 488 -0.67 9.62 11.09
C GLU A 488 -1.63 9.16 12.20
N PHE A 489 -1.85 7.85 12.33
CA PHE A 489 -2.69 7.30 13.39
C PHE A 489 -2.02 7.38 14.76
N ARG A 490 -0.69 7.14 14.84
CA ARG A 490 0.10 7.41 16.05
C ARG A 490 -0.06 8.86 16.47
N ASP A 491 0.14 9.78 15.54
CA ASP A 491 0.14 11.21 15.83
C ASP A 491 -1.24 11.67 16.31
N PHE A 492 -2.33 11.11 15.75
CA PHE A 492 -3.68 11.29 16.26
C PHE A 492 -3.83 10.87 17.72
N LEU A 493 -3.33 9.68 18.10
CA LEU A 493 -3.39 9.19 19.47
C LEU A 493 -2.55 10.04 20.44
N ILE A 494 -1.37 10.49 20.00
CA ILE A 494 -0.52 11.41 20.76
C ILE A 494 -1.27 12.74 20.99
N SER A 495 -1.85 13.33 19.94
CA SER A 495 -2.62 14.57 20.08
C SER A 495 -3.82 14.42 21.02
N ASP A 496 -4.51 13.29 20.95
CA ASP A 496 -5.62 12.99 21.86
C ASP A 496 -5.17 12.90 23.32
N PHE A 497 -4.08 12.17 23.60
CA PHE A 497 -3.50 12.07 24.94
C PHE A 497 -2.98 13.42 25.45
N LEU A 498 -2.35 14.23 24.59
CA LEU A 498 -1.88 15.56 24.99
C LEU A 498 -3.03 16.45 25.47
N ILE A 499 -4.20 16.40 24.81
CA ILE A 499 -5.36 17.20 25.20
C ILE A 499 -6.06 16.60 26.43
N ASN A 500 -6.32 15.29 26.42
CA ASN A 500 -7.19 14.65 27.41
C ASN A 500 -6.47 14.26 28.70
N ASP A 501 -5.15 14.11 28.66
CA ASP A 501 -4.34 13.76 29.83
C ASP A 501 -3.36 14.89 30.20
N VAL A 502 -2.51 15.35 29.28
CA VAL A 502 -1.44 16.31 29.64
C VAL A 502 -2.01 17.70 29.95
N PHE A 503 -2.83 18.27 29.06
CA PHE A 503 -3.42 19.60 29.24
C PHE A 503 -4.34 19.67 30.46
N VAL A 504 -5.16 18.64 30.68
CA VAL A 504 -6.06 18.55 31.85
C VAL A 504 -5.28 18.54 33.16
N ASN A 505 -4.13 17.85 33.21
CA ASN A 505 -3.31 17.77 34.42
C ASN A 505 -2.41 19.01 34.60
N SER A 506 -1.84 19.54 33.51
CA SER A 506 -0.89 20.66 33.55
C SER A 506 -0.84 21.42 32.21
N LYS A 507 -1.45 22.61 32.19
CA LYS A 507 -1.40 23.52 31.03
C LYS A 507 0.04 23.95 30.70
N GLU A 508 0.88 24.07 31.73
CA GLU A 508 2.29 24.41 31.58
C GLU A 508 3.05 23.28 30.87
N ASP A 509 2.89 22.02 31.30
CA ASP A 509 3.55 20.88 30.66
C ASP A 509 3.09 20.68 29.22
N PHE A 510 1.78 20.86 28.96
CA PHE A 510 1.25 20.84 27.60
C PHE A 510 1.89 21.92 26.72
N THR A 511 1.94 23.16 27.20
CA THR A 511 2.55 24.28 26.47
C THR A 511 4.03 24.03 26.21
N ASN A 512 4.76 23.58 27.23
CA ASN A 512 6.18 23.24 27.12
C ASN A 512 6.41 22.09 26.14
N PHE A 513 5.52 21.09 26.10
CA PHE A 513 5.61 20.01 25.14
C PHE A 513 5.45 20.52 23.71
N LEU A 514 4.43 21.33 23.42
CA LEU A 514 4.20 21.88 22.08
C LEU A 514 5.41 22.70 21.59
N LEU A 515 5.97 23.55 22.45
CA LEU A 515 7.12 24.40 22.11
C LEU A 515 8.39 23.59 21.81
N ASN A 516 8.63 22.52 22.57
CA ASN A 516 9.90 21.78 22.51
C ASN A 516 9.87 20.58 21.56
N GLU A 517 8.71 19.94 21.40
CA GLU A 517 8.54 18.66 20.72
C GLU A 517 7.72 18.76 19.42
N VAL A 518 6.84 19.74 19.26
CA VAL A 518 6.06 19.96 18.02
C VAL A 518 6.67 21.13 17.24
N LYS A 519 7.85 20.89 16.66
CA LYS A 519 8.64 21.89 15.91
C LYS A 519 9.12 21.32 14.58
N LYS A 520 9.59 22.18 13.67
CA LYS A 520 9.91 21.85 12.27
C LYS A 520 10.72 20.57 12.03
N ASP A 521 11.68 20.24 12.90
CA ASP A 521 12.55 19.06 12.75
C ASP A 521 12.03 17.80 13.48
N SER A 522 10.88 17.90 14.13
CA SER A 522 10.28 16.79 14.87
C SER A 522 9.43 15.90 13.96
N PRO A 523 9.48 14.56 14.15
CA PRO A 523 8.57 13.65 13.45
C PRO A 523 7.09 13.89 13.80
N LEU A 524 6.79 14.56 14.92
CA LEU A 524 5.42 14.90 15.31
C LEU A 524 4.87 16.14 14.60
N MET A 525 5.73 16.94 13.96
CA MET A 525 5.35 18.26 13.44
C MET A 525 4.16 18.19 12.50
N GLU A 526 4.17 17.30 11.52
CA GLU A 526 3.13 17.27 10.49
C GLU A 526 1.82 16.71 11.03
N GLY A 527 1.83 15.50 11.61
CA GLY A 527 0.62 14.84 12.08
C GLY A 527 0.06 15.46 13.36
N CYS A 528 0.88 15.64 14.40
CA CYS A 528 0.38 16.06 15.71
C CYS A 528 -0.19 17.49 15.67
N SER A 529 0.49 18.42 14.98
CA SER A 529 -0.04 19.79 14.82
C SER A 529 -1.38 19.81 14.07
N THR A 530 -1.54 18.96 13.06
CA THR A 530 -2.77 18.81 12.28
C THR A 530 -3.93 18.31 13.15
N PHE A 531 -3.72 17.26 13.95
CA PHE A 531 -4.78 16.74 14.82
C PHE A 531 -5.09 17.65 16.01
N LEU A 532 -4.09 18.34 16.57
CA LEU A 532 -4.31 19.40 17.56
C LEU A 532 -5.16 20.53 16.97
N PHE A 533 -4.88 20.95 15.73
CA PHE A 533 -5.70 21.93 15.03
C PHE A 533 -7.16 21.46 14.90
N TYR A 534 -7.40 20.25 14.39
CA TYR A 534 -8.77 19.71 14.24
C TYR A 534 -9.50 19.61 15.58
N LYS A 535 -8.87 19.06 16.62
CA LYS A 535 -9.48 18.94 17.95
C LYS A 535 -9.73 20.30 18.60
N SER A 536 -8.90 21.32 18.33
CA SER A 536 -9.10 22.68 18.82
C SER A 536 -10.37 23.35 18.27
N ARG A 537 -10.91 22.89 17.13
CA ARG A 537 -12.15 23.43 16.55
C ARG A 537 -13.41 22.78 17.10
N LYS A 538 -13.29 21.55 17.61
CA LYS A 538 -14.39 20.81 18.24
C LYS A 538 -14.54 21.09 19.75
N THR A 539 -13.54 21.71 20.39
CA THR A 539 -13.57 22.02 21.83
C THR A 539 -14.20 23.39 22.13
N THR A 540 -14.77 23.53 23.32
CA THR A 540 -15.23 24.81 23.88
C THR A 540 -14.21 25.45 24.82
N ASP A 541 -13.10 24.78 25.13
CA ASP A 541 -12.07 25.29 26.04
C ASP A 541 -11.25 26.42 25.38
N ALA A 542 -11.40 27.64 25.89
CA ALA A 542 -10.76 28.84 25.36
C ALA A 542 -9.25 28.86 25.60
N ASP A 543 -8.77 28.29 26.72
CA ASP A 543 -7.34 28.26 27.04
C ASP A 543 -6.61 27.31 26.10
N LEU A 544 -7.20 26.14 25.81
CA LEU A 544 -6.64 25.20 24.85
C LEU A 544 -6.51 25.83 23.46
N LYS A 545 -7.56 26.54 23.00
CA LYS A 545 -7.54 27.27 21.72
C LYS A 545 -6.43 28.31 21.70
N SER A 546 -6.32 29.11 22.75
CA SER A 546 -5.30 30.17 22.86
C SER A 546 -3.87 29.61 22.86
N ILE A 547 -3.62 28.49 23.54
CA ILE A 547 -2.28 27.87 23.57
C ILE A 547 -1.92 27.33 22.19
N ILE A 548 -2.86 26.67 21.51
CA ILE A 548 -2.64 26.11 20.16
C ILE A 548 -2.45 27.22 19.12
N SER A 549 -3.26 28.28 19.15
CA SER A 549 -3.15 29.40 18.20
C SER A 549 -1.87 30.23 18.37
N ALA A 550 -1.29 30.23 19.58
CA ALA A 550 -0.02 30.91 19.87
C ALA A 550 1.22 30.18 19.32
N GLN A 551 1.09 28.94 18.81
CA GLN A 551 2.22 28.18 18.32
C GLN A 551 2.75 28.73 16.98
N ILE A 552 4.07 28.72 16.79
CA ILE A 552 4.74 29.25 15.59
C ILE A 552 4.24 28.56 14.31
N TRP A 553 3.93 27.27 14.39
CA TRP A 553 3.46 26.47 13.27
C TRP A 553 1.99 26.66 12.93
N PHE A 554 1.22 27.36 13.77
CA PHE A 554 -0.24 27.40 13.67
C PHE A 554 -0.72 27.95 12.33
N LYS A 555 -0.16 29.07 11.86
CA LYS A 555 -0.56 29.70 10.59
C LYS A 555 -0.37 28.80 9.38
N ASP A 556 0.75 28.09 9.32
CA ASP A 556 1.05 27.15 8.22
C ASP A 556 0.09 25.95 8.24
N VAL A 557 -0.22 25.43 9.42
CA VAL A 557 -1.16 24.32 9.61
C VAL A 557 -2.59 24.76 9.30
N PHE A 558 -2.99 25.93 9.79
CA PHE A 558 -4.28 26.55 9.51
C PHE A 558 -4.55 26.63 8.01
N ALA A 559 -3.61 27.19 7.24
CA ALA A 559 -3.76 27.37 5.79
C ALA A 559 -3.93 26.04 5.04
N LYS A 560 -3.38 24.94 5.58
CA LYS A 560 -3.51 23.59 5.01
C LYS A 560 -4.79 22.88 5.44
N CYS A 561 -5.24 23.10 6.68
CA CYS A 561 -6.24 22.26 7.34
C CYS A 561 -7.64 22.88 7.39
N ILE A 562 -7.79 24.20 7.28
CA ILE A 562 -9.09 24.87 7.45
C ILE A 562 -10.12 24.45 6.39
N PHE A 563 -9.69 24.00 5.22
CA PHE A 563 -10.58 23.49 4.17
C PHE A 563 -10.95 22.00 4.35
N ASN A 564 -10.39 21.34 5.37
CA ASN A 564 -10.58 19.92 5.67
C ASN A 564 -11.37 19.66 6.96
N ILE A 565 -12.05 20.68 7.49
CA ILE A 565 -12.99 20.54 8.62
C ILE A 565 -14.43 20.65 8.11
N LYS A 566 -15.39 20.23 8.95
CA LYS A 566 -16.81 20.40 8.62
C LYS A 566 -17.11 21.89 8.58
N ASP A 567 -17.99 22.29 7.67
CA ASP A 567 -18.32 23.70 7.49
C ASP A 567 -18.94 24.33 8.76
N ASP A 568 -19.68 23.52 9.54
CA ASP A 568 -20.25 23.92 10.83
C ASP A 568 -19.20 24.16 11.92
N ASP A 569 -17.98 23.64 11.76
CA ASP A 569 -16.86 23.85 12.70
C ASP A 569 -16.07 25.14 12.41
N ILE A 570 -16.39 25.87 11.32
CA ILE A 570 -15.69 27.10 10.93
C ILE A 570 -16.25 28.29 11.70
N SER A 571 -15.39 28.96 12.48
CA SER A 571 -15.75 30.15 13.26
C SER A 571 -15.52 31.47 12.52
N GLU A 572 -16.07 32.56 13.04
CA GLU A 572 -15.77 33.92 12.56
C GLU A 572 -14.30 34.31 12.79
N GLU A 573 -13.65 33.77 13.81
CA GLU A 573 -12.21 33.95 14.05
C GLU A 573 -11.39 33.29 12.94
N ASP A 574 -11.81 32.12 12.45
CA ASP A 574 -11.15 31.45 11.33
C ASP A 574 -11.29 32.27 10.04
N LYS A 575 -12.47 32.87 9.79
CA LYS A 575 -12.67 33.78 8.66
C LYS A 575 -11.72 34.97 8.71
N ASN A 576 -11.57 35.60 9.87
CA ASN A 576 -10.63 36.71 10.05
C ASN A 576 -9.18 36.26 9.85
N THR A 577 -8.80 35.13 10.43
CA THR A 577 -7.46 34.54 10.26
C THR A 577 -7.16 34.26 8.78
N LEU A 578 -8.12 33.72 8.03
CA LEU A 578 -7.93 33.45 6.61
C LEU A 578 -7.80 34.75 5.78
N LYS A 579 -8.55 35.80 6.12
CA LYS A 579 -8.38 37.13 5.50
C LYS A 579 -6.98 37.69 5.73
N GLU A 580 -6.45 37.57 6.96
CA GLU A 580 -5.09 37.98 7.27
C GLU A 580 -4.06 37.17 6.45
N LEU A 581 -4.25 35.86 6.33
CA LEU A 581 -3.35 34.98 5.56
C LEU A 581 -3.38 35.26 4.05
N LEU A 582 -4.54 35.65 3.50
CA LEU A 582 -4.62 36.10 2.10
C LEU A 582 -3.73 37.31 1.84
N SER A 583 -3.55 38.18 2.84
CA SER A 583 -2.71 39.38 2.78
C SER A 583 -1.25 39.15 3.21
N ASP A 584 -0.93 38.00 3.80
CA ASP A 584 0.41 37.71 4.33
C ASP A 584 1.37 37.29 3.22
N VAL A 585 2.37 38.13 2.91
CA VAL A 585 3.36 37.90 1.83
C VAL A 585 4.16 36.60 2.01
N SER A 586 4.33 36.10 3.24
CA SER A 586 5.08 34.88 3.53
C SER A 586 4.36 33.58 3.13
N ILE A 587 3.04 33.65 2.95
CA ILE A 587 2.19 32.49 2.64
C ILE A 587 1.96 32.36 1.14
N GLN A 588 2.02 31.14 0.60
CA GLN A 588 1.66 30.86 -0.79
C GLN A 588 0.14 30.79 -0.96
N LYS A 589 -0.46 31.72 -1.73
CA LYS A 589 -1.92 31.85 -1.85
C LYS A 589 -2.56 30.88 -2.83
N LYS A 590 -1.79 30.30 -3.76
CA LYS A 590 -2.28 29.38 -4.80
C LYS A 590 -3.29 28.35 -4.27
N LYS A 591 -2.94 27.63 -3.20
CA LYS A 591 -3.81 26.59 -2.64
C LYS A 591 -5.07 27.16 -1.98
N ILE A 592 -4.94 28.27 -1.24
CA ILE A 592 -6.07 28.94 -0.59
C ILE A 592 -7.09 29.41 -1.64
N ILE A 593 -6.63 30.09 -2.69
CA ILE A 593 -7.48 30.59 -3.77
C ILE A 593 -8.16 29.43 -4.50
N LEU A 594 -7.44 28.36 -4.84
CA LEU A 594 -8.03 27.18 -5.49
C LEU A 594 -9.09 26.50 -4.62
N ASN A 595 -8.85 26.34 -3.32
CA ASN A 595 -9.84 25.76 -2.41
C ASN A 595 -11.10 26.62 -2.32
N LEU A 596 -10.96 27.95 -2.23
CA LEU A 596 -12.12 28.86 -2.22
C LEU A 596 -12.89 28.81 -3.54
N ILE A 597 -12.20 28.74 -4.69
CA ILE A 597 -12.84 28.59 -6.02
C ILE A 597 -13.63 27.28 -6.11
N ASN A 598 -13.06 26.17 -5.62
CA ASN A 598 -13.65 24.85 -5.74
C ASN A 598 -14.80 24.59 -4.74
N ASN A 599 -14.83 25.29 -3.59
CA ASN A 599 -15.84 25.12 -2.53
C ASN A 599 -17.18 25.84 -2.78
N GLY A 600 -17.64 25.95 -4.02
CA GLY A 600 -18.82 26.75 -4.38
C GLY A 600 -20.14 26.39 -3.68
N ASN A 601 -20.26 25.18 -3.10
CA ASN A 601 -21.46 24.69 -2.40
C ASN A 601 -21.38 24.77 -0.86
N VAL A 602 -20.27 25.22 -0.30
CA VAL A 602 -20.03 25.29 1.15
C VAL A 602 -20.48 26.67 1.67
N LYS A 603 -20.99 26.80 2.91
CA LYS A 603 -21.58 28.05 3.39
C LYS A 603 -20.53 29.07 3.87
N ASN A 604 -19.45 28.66 4.55
CA ASN A 604 -18.52 29.63 5.14
C ASN A 604 -17.31 29.99 4.26
N LEU A 605 -16.54 29.00 3.80
CA LEU A 605 -15.29 29.24 3.06
C LEU A 605 -15.41 28.79 1.60
N ASN A 606 -15.97 29.68 0.80
CA ASN A 606 -16.30 29.46 -0.62
C ASN A 606 -15.81 30.61 -1.50
N ILE A 607 -16.21 30.60 -2.77
CA ILE A 607 -15.81 31.62 -3.74
C ILE A 607 -16.40 33.01 -3.44
N ASP A 608 -17.55 33.10 -2.75
CA ASP A 608 -18.10 34.40 -2.34
C ASP A 608 -17.23 35.03 -1.25
N PHE A 609 -16.71 34.23 -0.30
CA PHE A 609 -15.74 34.70 0.68
C PHE A 609 -14.48 35.28 0.01
N LEU A 610 -14.00 34.65 -1.06
CA LEU A 610 -12.91 35.19 -1.87
C LEU A 610 -13.32 36.53 -2.50
N PHE A 611 -14.46 36.59 -3.16
CA PHE A 611 -14.97 37.81 -3.80
C PHE A 611 -15.10 38.97 -2.82
N ASP A 612 -15.71 38.75 -1.66
CA ASP A 612 -15.88 39.77 -0.63
C ASP A 612 -14.52 40.26 -0.13
N SER A 613 -13.55 39.36 0.04
CA SER A 613 -12.17 39.72 0.40
C SER A 613 -11.50 40.57 -0.68
N LEU A 614 -11.71 40.26 -1.96
CA LEU A 614 -11.14 41.00 -3.09
C LEU A 614 -11.76 42.39 -3.28
N LEU A 615 -13.06 42.55 -3.02
CA LEU A 615 -13.74 43.84 -3.10
C LEU A 615 -13.16 44.86 -2.10
N ASP A 616 -12.66 44.37 -0.97
CA ASP A 616 -12.09 45.17 0.10
C ASP A 616 -10.63 45.58 -0.10
N MET A 617 -9.93 44.97 -1.07
CA MET A 617 -8.51 45.22 -1.35
C MET A 617 -8.27 46.50 -2.17
N ASN A 618 -7.19 47.20 -1.85
CA ASN A 618 -6.67 48.28 -2.70
C ASN A 618 -5.92 47.71 -3.93
N GLU A 619 -5.42 48.58 -4.81
CA GLU A 619 -4.75 48.18 -6.06
C GLU A 619 -3.54 47.27 -5.84
N ASP A 620 -2.64 47.61 -4.91
CA ASP A 620 -1.41 46.85 -4.66
C ASP A 620 -1.71 45.52 -3.97
N GLU A 621 -2.61 45.51 -2.99
CA GLU A 621 -3.07 44.30 -2.30
C GLU A 621 -3.69 43.32 -3.29
N TYR A 622 -4.58 43.80 -4.16
CA TYR A 622 -5.23 43.00 -5.18
C TYR A 622 -4.22 42.38 -6.13
N ARG A 623 -3.23 43.18 -6.59
CA ARG A 623 -2.21 42.72 -7.53
C ARG A 623 -1.38 41.58 -6.93
N LEU A 624 -0.83 41.81 -5.73
CA LEU A 624 0.07 40.88 -5.06
C LEU A 624 -0.64 39.62 -4.54
N ASN A 625 -1.83 39.78 -3.97
CA ASN A 625 -2.51 38.68 -3.26
C ASN A 625 -3.47 37.88 -4.16
N PHE A 626 -3.83 38.39 -5.34
CA PHE A 626 -4.71 37.70 -6.27
C PHE A 626 -4.12 37.59 -7.68
N SER A 627 -3.98 38.69 -8.44
CA SER A 627 -3.70 38.59 -9.89
C SER A 627 -2.35 37.95 -10.20
N GLU A 628 -1.30 38.27 -9.45
CA GLU A 628 0.04 37.69 -9.66
C GLU A 628 0.12 36.19 -9.33
N ASN A 629 -0.89 35.63 -8.64
CA ASN A 629 -0.98 34.21 -8.36
C ASN A 629 -1.48 33.39 -9.55
N PHE A 630 -1.87 34.01 -10.67
CA PHE A 630 -2.24 33.36 -11.91
C PHE A 630 -1.09 33.42 -12.95
N GLY A 631 -0.94 32.36 -13.73
CA GLY A 631 0.05 32.26 -14.81
C GLY A 631 -0.51 31.55 -16.05
N THR A 632 0.15 31.75 -17.18
CA THR A 632 -0.19 31.09 -18.47
C THR A 632 0.69 29.86 -18.70
N SER A 633 0.34 29.02 -19.69
CA SER A 633 1.01 27.76 -20.06
C SER A 633 2.54 27.77 -20.09
N SER A 634 3.14 28.94 -20.32
CA SER A 634 4.59 29.11 -20.44
C SER A 634 5.29 29.53 -19.13
N TYR A 635 4.56 29.91 -18.06
CA TYR A 635 5.12 30.48 -16.82
C TYR A 635 4.34 30.06 -15.55
N ARG A 636 4.14 28.75 -15.34
CA ARG A 636 3.26 28.20 -14.27
C ARG A 636 3.91 27.87 -12.92
N TYR A 637 5.24 28.02 -12.76
CA TYR A 637 5.89 27.58 -11.51
C TYR A 637 5.29 28.31 -10.31
N ASN A 638 4.65 27.56 -9.39
CA ASN A 638 3.94 28.05 -8.20
C ASN A 638 2.70 28.94 -8.41
N LYS A 639 2.16 29.04 -9.64
CA LYS A 639 0.95 29.83 -9.95
C LYS A 639 -0.26 28.97 -10.33
N ILE A 640 -1.46 29.53 -10.25
CA ILE A 640 -2.72 28.96 -10.76
C ILE A 640 -2.72 29.07 -12.28
N ASP A 641 -3.15 27.99 -12.93
CA ASP A 641 -3.18 27.92 -14.37
C ASP A 641 -4.44 28.60 -14.93
N GLN A 642 -4.26 29.79 -15.49
CA GLN A 642 -5.38 30.53 -16.04
C GLN A 642 -5.94 29.86 -17.30
N ASP A 643 -5.08 29.29 -18.13
CA ASP A 643 -5.52 28.71 -19.41
C ASP A 643 -6.41 27.48 -19.18
N ASP A 644 -6.14 26.70 -18.12
CA ASP A 644 -6.98 25.56 -17.72
C ASP A 644 -8.37 26.01 -17.26
N ILE A 645 -8.46 27.07 -16.44
CA ILE A 645 -9.74 27.65 -16.00
C ILE A 645 -10.53 28.16 -17.21
N LEU A 646 -9.89 28.90 -18.13
CA LEU A 646 -10.55 29.43 -19.32
C LEU A 646 -11.02 28.32 -20.25
N SER A 647 -10.22 27.29 -20.46
CA SER A 647 -10.58 26.11 -21.26
C SER A 647 -11.81 25.40 -20.68
N PHE A 648 -11.78 25.12 -19.37
CA PHE A 648 -12.90 24.51 -18.66
C PHE A 648 -14.19 25.34 -18.79
N LEU A 649 -14.13 26.64 -18.49
CA LEU A 649 -15.32 27.50 -18.56
C LEU A 649 -15.83 27.70 -20.00
N THR A 650 -14.94 27.75 -20.99
CA THR A 650 -15.32 27.82 -22.41
C THR A 650 -16.10 26.57 -22.83
N GLU A 651 -15.61 25.39 -22.47
CA GLU A 651 -16.33 24.13 -22.73
C GLU A 651 -17.71 24.13 -22.06
N LYS A 652 -17.78 24.57 -20.79
CA LYS A 652 -19.03 24.52 -20.03
C LYS A 652 -20.05 25.55 -20.48
N LEU A 653 -19.65 26.71 -20.98
CA LEU A 653 -20.55 27.77 -21.43
C LEU A 653 -21.58 27.26 -22.46
N TYR A 654 -21.14 26.45 -23.43
CA TYR A 654 -21.99 25.97 -24.53
C TYR A 654 -22.71 24.65 -24.25
N SER A 655 -22.46 24.02 -23.10
CA SER A 655 -22.97 22.69 -22.77
C SER A 655 -24.34 22.69 -22.07
N GLY A 656 -24.92 23.86 -21.80
CA GLY A 656 -26.11 24.00 -20.95
C GLY A 656 -25.83 23.81 -19.45
N TRP A 657 -24.56 23.68 -19.06
CA TRP A 657 -24.13 23.47 -17.68
C TRP A 657 -24.40 24.67 -16.77
N VAL A 658 -24.48 25.89 -17.30
CA VAL A 658 -24.63 27.13 -16.52
C VAL A 658 -26.10 27.36 -16.11
N ASN A 659 -26.65 26.48 -15.29
CA ASN A 659 -28.07 26.51 -14.89
C ASN A 659 -28.31 26.56 -13.37
N THR A 660 -27.24 26.70 -12.58
CA THR A 660 -27.33 26.80 -11.11
C THR A 660 -26.52 28.00 -10.64
N GLU A 661 -26.98 28.65 -9.57
CA GLU A 661 -26.33 29.84 -8.99
C GLU A 661 -24.82 29.65 -8.74
N ASN A 662 -24.41 28.51 -8.17
CA ASN A 662 -23.00 28.24 -7.88
C ASN A 662 -22.11 28.14 -9.13
N ARG A 663 -22.69 27.72 -10.27
CA ARG A 663 -21.96 27.68 -11.55
C ARG A 663 -21.81 29.08 -12.16
N HIS A 664 -22.79 29.97 -11.96
CA HIS A 664 -22.65 31.37 -12.35
C HIS A 664 -21.52 32.09 -11.60
N LYS A 665 -21.23 31.69 -10.35
CA LYS A 665 -20.11 32.26 -9.57
C LYS A 665 -18.74 32.00 -10.22
N LEU A 666 -18.57 30.86 -10.89
CA LEU A 666 -17.32 30.57 -11.61
C LEU A 666 -17.14 31.48 -12.84
N PHE A 667 -18.21 31.98 -13.45
CA PHE A 667 -18.13 33.00 -14.49
C PHE A 667 -18.00 34.42 -13.91
N GLU A 668 -18.53 34.69 -12.71
CA GLU A 668 -18.28 35.94 -11.95
C GLU A 668 -16.78 36.10 -11.65
N LEU A 669 -16.05 35.00 -11.38
CA LEU A 669 -14.59 35.00 -11.20
C LEU A 669 -13.85 35.68 -12.36
N LEU A 670 -14.35 35.56 -13.60
CA LEU A 670 -13.72 36.18 -14.77
C LEU A 670 -13.66 37.69 -14.65
N ILE A 671 -14.65 38.34 -14.01
CA ILE A 671 -14.65 39.79 -13.80
C ILE A 671 -13.44 40.18 -12.93
N TYR A 672 -13.20 39.44 -11.85
CA TYR A 672 -12.06 39.64 -10.97
C TYR A 672 -10.72 39.34 -11.70
N MET A 673 -10.73 38.50 -12.72
CA MET A 673 -9.54 38.20 -13.53
C MET A 673 -9.26 39.22 -14.65
N PHE A 674 -10.01 40.33 -14.75
CA PHE A 674 -9.78 41.37 -15.79
C PHE A 674 -8.42 42.06 -15.71
N LEU A 675 -7.75 41.99 -14.56
CA LEU A 675 -6.41 42.52 -14.33
C LEU A 675 -5.30 41.47 -14.49
N ASN A 676 -5.64 40.22 -14.76
CA ASN A 676 -4.64 39.17 -14.97
C ASN A 676 -3.91 39.32 -16.31
N ASP A 677 -2.78 38.63 -16.45
CA ASP A 677 -2.11 38.45 -17.74
C ASP A 677 -3.06 37.85 -18.78
N ARG A 678 -2.93 38.24 -20.05
CA ARG A 678 -3.85 37.86 -21.15
C ARG A 678 -5.34 38.16 -20.85
N ASN A 679 -5.63 39.28 -20.18
CA ASN A 679 -7.00 39.69 -19.87
C ASN A 679 -7.95 39.78 -21.07
N TYR A 680 -7.45 39.92 -22.31
CA TYR A 680 -8.28 39.88 -23.51
C TYR A 680 -9.09 38.58 -23.61
N ALA A 681 -8.46 37.42 -23.38
CA ALA A 681 -9.14 36.11 -23.47
C ALA A 681 -10.17 35.94 -22.33
N VAL A 682 -9.83 36.41 -21.12
CA VAL A 682 -10.74 36.45 -19.96
C VAL A 682 -11.99 37.28 -20.29
N LYS A 683 -11.78 38.50 -20.82
CA LYS A 683 -12.86 39.43 -21.20
C LYS A 683 -13.71 38.87 -22.33
N GLU A 684 -13.11 38.28 -23.35
CA GLU A 684 -13.84 37.66 -24.47
C GLU A 684 -14.73 36.50 -24.00
N LEU A 685 -14.25 35.67 -23.07
CA LEU A 685 -15.07 34.61 -22.48
C LEU A 685 -16.21 35.16 -21.62
N PHE A 686 -15.94 36.18 -20.81
CA PHE A 686 -16.98 36.82 -20.00
C PHE A 686 -18.03 37.54 -20.87
N GLU A 687 -17.63 38.15 -21.99
CA GLU A 687 -18.55 38.71 -22.98
C GLU A 687 -19.53 37.66 -23.50
N LYS A 688 -19.01 36.52 -23.96
CA LYS A 688 -19.84 35.41 -24.45
C LYS A 688 -20.81 34.92 -23.37
N TYR A 689 -20.35 34.82 -22.13
CA TYR A 689 -21.17 34.47 -20.99
C TYR A 689 -22.25 35.52 -20.70
N TYR A 690 -21.90 36.81 -20.72
CA TYR A 690 -22.80 37.93 -20.45
C TYR A 690 -23.99 37.90 -21.41
N PHE A 691 -23.76 37.79 -22.72
CA PHE A 691 -24.86 37.81 -23.70
C PHE A 691 -25.76 36.57 -23.65
N GLN A 692 -25.29 35.47 -23.07
CA GLN A 692 -26.12 34.30 -22.80
C GLN A 692 -26.91 34.41 -21.48
N ASN A 693 -26.45 35.24 -20.53
CA ASN A 693 -26.96 35.31 -19.16
C ASN A 693 -27.10 36.77 -18.67
N ILE A 694 -27.73 37.62 -19.49
CA ILE A 694 -27.69 39.09 -19.33
C ILE A 694 -28.09 39.52 -17.92
N GLU A 695 -29.25 39.09 -17.42
CA GLU A 695 -29.77 39.54 -16.11
C GLU A 695 -28.80 39.22 -14.96
N ILE A 696 -28.32 37.97 -14.88
CA ILE A 696 -27.41 37.54 -13.83
C ILE A 696 -26.05 38.23 -13.98
N ALA A 697 -25.52 38.30 -15.19
CA ALA A 697 -24.21 38.90 -15.44
C ALA A 697 -24.20 40.42 -15.16
N THR A 698 -25.30 41.14 -15.44
CA THR A 698 -25.48 42.55 -15.06
C THR A 698 -25.46 42.72 -13.54
N LEU A 699 -26.16 41.86 -12.79
CA LEU A 699 -26.12 41.89 -11.32
C LEU A 699 -24.71 41.68 -10.77
N LYS A 700 -23.94 40.75 -11.37
CA LYS A 700 -22.55 40.51 -10.96
C LYS A 700 -21.65 41.71 -11.27
N LEU A 701 -21.77 42.31 -12.45
CA LEU A 701 -21.01 43.53 -12.77
C LEU A 701 -21.33 44.68 -11.80
N ARG A 702 -22.62 44.92 -11.49
CA ARG A 702 -23.03 45.92 -10.49
C ARG A 702 -22.39 45.66 -9.11
N LYS A 703 -22.33 44.40 -8.67
CA LYS A 703 -21.68 44.02 -7.41
C LYS A 703 -20.20 44.41 -7.41
N VAL A 704 -19.46 44.07 -8.48
CA VAL A 704 -18.01 44.34 -8.56
C VAL A 704 -17.68 45.83 -8.69
N MET A 705 -18.61 46.66 -9.20
CA MET A 705 -18.43 48.12 -9.22
C MET A 705 -18.32 48.76 -7.83
N ASN A 706 -18.66 48.05 -6.76
CA ASN A 706 -18.44 48.50 -5.37
C ASN A 706 -17.01 48.22 -4.86
N ALA A 707 -16.11 47.65 -5.67
CA ALA A 707 -14.73 47.38 -5.26
C ALA A 707 -13.96 48.65 -4.89
N LYS A 708 -13.04 48.55 -3.90
CA LYS A 708 -12.11 49.64 -3.58
C LYS A 708 -11.02 49.82 -4.65
N ASN A 709 -10.72 48.78 -5.42
CA ASN A 709 -9.75 48.83 -6.51
C ASN A 709 -10.28 49.64 -7.72
N GLU A 710 -9.78 50.88 -7.87
CA GLU A 710 -10.16 51.78 -8.98
C GLU A 710 -9.72 51.28 -10.36
N VAL A 711 -8.61 50.55 -10.46
CA VAL A 711 -8.12 50.01 -11.74
C VAL A 711 -9.06 48.94 -12.25
N LEU A 712 -9.53 48.04 -11.38
CA LEU A 712 -10.53 47.03 -11.74
C LEU A 712 -11.83 47.69 -12.23
N LYS A 713 -12.32 48.71 -11.51
CA LYS A 713 -13.52 49.46 -11.91
C LYS A 713 -13.36 50.14 -13.27
N ASN A 714 -12.19 50.74 -13.53
CA ASN A 714 -11.91 51.35 -14.82
C ASN A 714 -11.91 50.32 -15.96
N GLU A 715 -11.32 49.14 -15.75
CA GLU A 715 -11.33 48.07 -16.74
C GLU A 715 -12.75 47.50 -16.99
N ILE A 716 -13.59 47.41 -15.95
CA ILE A 716 -15.00 47.06 -16.09
C ILE A 716 -15.76 48.13 -16.88
N ASN A 717 -15.55 49.43 -16.60
CA ASN A 717 -16.17 50.52 -17.35
C ASN A 717 -15.80 50.50 -18.83
N LYS A 718 -14.51 50.24 -19.16
CA LYS A 718 -14.07 50.07 -20.55
C LYS A 718 -14.77 48.88 -21.21
N PHE A 719 -14.92 47.77 -20.49
CA PHE A 719 -15.65 46.60 -20.99
C PHE A 719 -17.12 46.93 -21.28
N ILE A 720 -17.81 47.60 -20.35
CA ILE A 720 -19.20 48.03 -20.49
C ILE A 720 -19.39 48.94 -21.70
N GLN A 721 -18.53 49.96 -21.84
CA GLN A 721 -18.58 50.90 -22.97
C GLN A 721 -18.34 50.20 -24.31
N ARG A 722 -17.35 49.28 -24.36
CA ARG A 722 -17.00 48.55 -25.58
C ARG A 722 -18.16 47.72 -26.13
N TYR A 723 -18.96 47.12 -25.26
CA TYR A 723 -20.03 46.20 -25.64
C TYR A 723 -21.44 46.79 -25.50
N GLY A 724 -21.56 48.08 -25.19
CA GLY A 724 -22.86 48.77 -25.08
C GLY A 724 -23.74 48.22 -23.96
N ILE A 725 -23.14 47.77 -22.85
CA ILE A 725 -23.85 47.19 -21.70
C ILE A 725 -24.51 48.32 -20.90
N SER A 726 -25.78 48.14 -20.52
CA SER A 726 -26.46 49.03 -19.57
C SER A 726 -26.43 48.38 -18.20
N LEU A 727 -25.70 49.00 -17.26
CA LEU A 727 -25.65 48.53 -15.88
C LEU A 727 -26.94 48.83 -15.15
#